data_AF-A0A1X0BX25-F1
#
_entry.id   AF-A0A1X0BX25-F1
#
_cell.length_a   1.000
_cell.length_b   1.000
_cell.length_c   1.000
_cell.angle_alpha   90.00
_cell.angle_beta   90.00
_cell.angle_gamma   90.00
#
_symmetry.space_group_name_H-M   'P 1'
#
loop_
_entity.id
_entity.type
_entity.pdbx_description
1 polymer ?
#
loop_
_entity_poly.entity_id
_entity_poly.type
_entity_poly.pdbx_seq_one_letter_code
_entity_poly.pdbx_strand_id
1 'polypeptide(L)'
;MTAYPRPAAGAPNFPALEVEVLQYWDADDTFHASIARRDDAPEYVFYDGPPFANGLPHYGHLLTGYVKDIVPRYRTMRGYKVERRFGWDTHGLPAELEVQRQLGITDKAQIEEMGIEKFNNACRASVLRYTNEWRAYVTRQARWVDFDNDYKTLEPDFMESVIWAFKQLWDKGLAYEGNRVLPYCWNDETPLSSHELRMDDDVYQSRQDPAITVGFKIDGGPLAGAYLLIWTTTPWTLPSNQAVAVNPDVTYVQVQAPDGRRYVLAEARMPAYARELGEEPEVLGTYSGRELLDTRYLPPFPYFSDALNSFRVLPADFVSTEDGTGIVHMSPAYGEDDMLTARAAGIEAVTPVDSRGRFDATVPDYAGQQVFDANPQIIRDLKNGAGPAAANGAVLLRHETYEHSYPHCWRCRNPLIYRAVSSWFIKVTEFRDRMVELNQQITWYPEHVKDGQFGKWLAGARDWSISRNRYWGTPIPVWKSDDPAYPRVDVYGSLDELERDFGVRPTDLHRPYIDELTRPNPDDPTGKSTMRRIEDIFDVWFDSGSMPYAQVHYPFENQKWFDSHFPGDFIVEYIGQTRGWFYTLHILATALFDKPAFKTCVAHGIVLGNDGQKMSKSLRNYPDVTEVFDRDGSDAMRWFLMASPILRGGNLIVTEQGIRDGVRQVLLPLWNAYTFLALYAPKKGTWRTDSKHVLDRYILAKLAVLRDDLTASLDVCDISGACDQLRQFTEALTNWYVRRSRSRFWEEDPDAIDTLHTVLEVTGRLAAPLLPLITEVIWRGVTGERSVHLTDWPEAGLLPKDARLVADMDLVREVASTGSSLRKAKKLRVRLPLPKLTVAVDSPLRLDPYRDLIADELNVRAVELTDDIAAFGRFELTVNAKVAGPRLGKDVQAAIKAVKSGEAVVNTDGTLTAGPAVLQPEEYSSRLVAADPEWTAALPDGAGLVVLDGTVTEELEAEGWARDLIREFQEARRRFGLDIGDRIELELAVPDYPAGWRDELADLISNELLAVHFRIDRDSNLRLGTRDGEWMTGSVGRGYPFRLRRVDHRTT
;
A
#
# COMPACT_ATOMS: atom_id res chain seq x y z
N MET A 1 7.06 -25.56 36.02
CA MET A 1 5.97 -24.96 36.81
C MET A 1 4.75 -25.86 36.73
N THR A 2 4.02 -26.09 37.82
CA THR A 2 2.84 -26.99 37.86
C THR A 2 1.54 -26.32 37.40
N ALA A 3 1.49 -24.98 37.38
CA ALA A 3 0.36 -24.17 36.91
C ALA A 3 0.80 -23.13 35.86
N TYR A 4 -0.16 -22.55 35.14
CA TYR A 4 0.10 -21.47 34.18
C TYR A 4 0.55 -20.18 34.88
N PRO A 5 1.41 -19.35 34.26
CA PRO A 5 1.74 -18.03 34.76
C PRO A 5 0.48 -17.15 34.83
N ARG A 6 0.18 -16.59 36.00
CA ARG A 6 -0.97 -15.69 36.17
C ARG A 6 -0.56 -14.25 35.85
N PRO A 7 -1.16 -13.61 34.84
CA PRO A 7 -0.91 -12.20 34.58
C PRO A 7 -1.41 -11.31 35.74
N ALA A 8 -0.88 -10.10 35.84
CA ALA A 8 -1.33 -9.12 36.81
C ALA A 8 -2.83 -8.79 36.63
N ALA A 9 -3.54 -8.55 37.74
CA ALA A 9 -4.96 -8.21 37.71
C ALA A 9 -5.19 -6.84 37.04
N GLY A 10 -6.14 -6.77 36.10
CA GLY A 10 -6.51 -5.52 35.40
C GLY A 10 -6.56 -5.69 33.88
N ALA A 11 -6.73 -4.57 33.17
CA ALA A 11 -6.61 -4.55 31.70
C ALA A 11 -5.13 -4.74 31.29
N PRO A 12 -4.85 -5.51 30.22
CA PRO A 12 -3.47 -5.70 29.77
C PRO A 12 -2.87 -4.39 29.26
N ASN A 13 -1.60 -4.17 29.57
CA ASN A 13 -0.78 -3.15 28.92
C ASN A 13 0.03 -3.82 27.80
N PHE A 14 -0.55 -3.87 26.60
CA PHE A 14 0.10 -4.50 25.45
C PHE A 14 1.45 -3.86 25.09
N PRO A 15 1.59 -2.51 25.00
CA PRO A 15 2.88 -1.88 24.75
C PRO A 15 4.00 -2.33 25.70
N ALA A 16 3.71 -2.47 27.00
CA ALA A 16 4.71 -2.94 27.97
C ALA A 16 5.12 -4.40 27.71
N LEU A 17 4.15 -5.28 27.47
CA LEU A 17 4.40 -6.69 27.13
C LEU A 17 5.20 -6.84 25.84
N GLU A 18 4.93 -6.01 24.84
CA GLU A 18 5.68 -5.98 23.58
C GLU A 18 7.16 -5.63 23.82
N VAL A 19 7.45 -4.64 24.66
CA VAL A 19 8.83 -4.26 25.00
C VAL A 19 9.55 -5.40 25.72
N GLU A 20 8.88 -6.11 26.63
CA GLU A 20 9.44 -7.29 27.30
C GLU A 20 9.77 -8.42 26.30
N VAL A 21 8.91 -8.66 25.31
CA VAL A 21 9.16 -9.64 24.25
C VAL A 21 10.35 -9.24 23.38
N LEU A 22 10.44 -7.98 22.98
CA LEU A 22 11.57 -7.49 22.17
C LEU A 22 12.90 -7.65 22.91
N GLN A 23 12.94 -7.31 24.21
CA GLN A 23 14.12 -7.52 25.06
C GLN A 23 14.47 -9.01 25.20
N TYR A 24 13.45 -9.86 25.33
CA TYR A 24 13.65 -11.31 25.38
C TYR A 24 14.27 -11.84 24.09
N TRP A 25 13.73 -11.48 22.92
CA TRP A 25 14.26 -11.96 21.63
C TRP A 25 15.69 -11.52 21.35
N ASP A 26 16.04 -10.29 21.74
CA ASP A 26 17.39 -9.75 21.63
C ASP A 26 18.36 -10.55 22.52
N ALA A 27 18.00 -10.76 23.79
CA ALA A 27 18.85 -11.50 24.73
C ALA A 27 18.96 -13.01 24.43
N ASP A 28 17.89 -13.62 23.91
CA ASP A 28 17.82 -15.05 23.56
C ASP A 28 18.38 -15.35 22.15
N ASP A 29 18.66 -14.31 21.36
CA ASP A 29 19.07 -14.41 19.96
C ASP A 29 18.07 -15.23 19.11
N THR A 30 16.77 -14.98 19.34
CA THR A 30 15.69 -15.81 18.77
C THR A 30 15.61 -15.66 17.24
N PHE A 31 15.91 -14.49 16.70
CA PHE A 31 15.88 -14.25 15.25
C PHE A 31 16.90 -15.11 14.50
N HIS A 32 18.19 -15.03 14.87
CA HIS A 32 19.23 -15.83 14.22
C HIS A 32 19.00 -17.33 14.45
N ALA A 33 18.53 -17.73 15.64
CA ALA A 33 18.14 -19.11 15.89
C ALA A 33 17.01 -19.61 14.97
N SER A 34 16.09 -18.73 14.54
CA SER A 34 15.02 -19.08 13.59
C SER A 34 15.53 -19.36 12.18
N ILE A 35 16.65 -18.73 11.79
CA ILE A 35 17.33 -18.95 10.51
C ILE A 35 18.24 -20.18 10.60
N ALA A 36 19.12 -20.24 11.60
CA ALA A 36 20.11 -21.31 11.76
C ALA A 36 19.47 -22.70 11.87
N ARG A 37 18.28 -22.82 12.49
CA ARG A 37 17.54 -24.09 12.54
C ARG A 37 17.03 -24.59 11.17
N ARG A 38 17.26 -23.82 10.10
CA ARG A 38 16.87 -24.10 8.72
C ARG A 38 18.06 -24.23 7.77
N ASP A 39 19.30 -24.35 8.26
CA ASP A 39 20.49 -24.39 7.38
C ASP A 39 20.46 -25.48 6.29
N ASP A 40 19.82 -26.61 6.54
CA ASP A 40 19.65 -27.71 5.56
C ASP A 40 18.33 -27.67 4.78
N ALA A 41 17.53 -26.61 4.96
CA ALA A 41 16.21 -26.47 4.36
C ALA A 41 16.28 -25.73 3.00
N PRO A 42 15.28 -25.88 2.12
CA PRO A 42 15.20 -25.05 0.91
C PRO A 42 15.12 -23.56 1.27
N GLU A 43 15.86 -22.73 0.55
CA GLU A 43 15.83 -21.28 0.72
C GLU A 43 14.61 -20.66 0.02
N TYR A 44 14.07 -19.61 0.62
CA TYR A 44 13.09 -18.71 0.04
C TYR A 44 13.71 -17.31 -0.03
N VAL A 45 14.12 -16.90 -1.22
CA VAL A 45 14.92 -15.70 -1.44
C VAL A 45 14.02 -14.47 -1.38
N PHE A 46 14.21 -13.66 -0.34
CA PHE A 46 13.47 -12.42 -0.13
C PHE A 46 14.34 -11.22 -0.54
N TYR A 47 13.81 -10.37 -1.43
CA TYR A 47 14.43 -9.09 -1.76
C TYR A 47 13.84 -7.97 -0.92
N ASP A 48 14.69 -7.41 -0.05
CA ASP A 48 14.36 -6.24 0.74
C ASP A 48 14.70 -4.97 -0.03
N GLY A 49 13.68 -4.23 -0.50
CA GLY A 49 13.89 -2.94 -1.16
C GLY A 49 14.60 -1.95 -0.25
N PRO A 50 15.75 -1.40 -0.67
CA PRO A 50 16.57 -0.56 0.19
C PRO A 50 15.93 0.82 0.35
N PRO A 51 15.50 1.25 1.55
CA PRO A 51 15.06 2.62 1.77
C PRO A 51 16.22 3.61 1.60
N PHE A 52 15.87 4.85 1.21
CA PHE A 52 16.82 5.96 1.24
C PHE A 52 17.21 6.30 2.68
N ALA A 53 18.52 6.38 2.93
CA ALA A 53 19.08 6.73 4.24
C ALA A 53 19.10 8.25 4.51
N ASN A 54 18.01 8.97 4.23
CA ASN A 54 17.99 10.45 4.28
C ASN A 54 16.94 11.06 5.22
N GLY A 55 16.30 10.25 6.06
CA GLY A 55 15.33 10.74 7.05
C GLY A 55 14.66 9.64 7.85
N LEU A 56 13.86 10.05 8.83
CA LEU A 56 13.07 9.15 9.67
C LEU A 56 11.96 8.41 8.90
N PRO A 57 11.66 7.16 9.28
CA PRO A 57 10.61 6.35 8.67
C PRO A 57 9.20 6.96 8.89
N HIS A 58 8.24 6.49 8.09
CA HIS A 58 6.85 6.96 8.09
C HIS A 58 5.90 5.78 7.81
N TYR A 59 4.59 5.98 7.84
CA TYR A 59 3.60 4.90 7.66
C TYR A 59 3.78 4.06 6.38
N GLY A 60 4.23 4.63 5.27
CA GLY A 60 4.61 3.85 4.09
C GLY A 60 5.70 2.80 4.38
N HIS A 61 6.78 3.16 5.08
CA HIS A 61 7.82 2.22 5.50
C HIS A 61 7.28 1.21 6.51
N LEU A 62 6.39 1.64 7.40
CA LEU A 62 5.75 0.77 8.38
C LEU A 62 4.90 -0.30 7.70
N LEU A 63 3.98 0.10 6.83
CA LEU A 63 3.12 -0.81 6.08
C LEU A 63 3.94 -1.86 5.33
N THR A 64 4.92 -1.40 4.56
CA THR A 64 5.82 -2.27 3.78
C THR A 64 6.58 -3.22 4.72
N GLY A 65 7.13 -2.69 5.81
CA GLY A 65 7.88 -3.46 6.82
C GLY A 65 7.08 -4.58 7.46
N TYR A 66 5.77 -4.42 7.66
CA TYR A 66 4.93 -5.49 8.20
C TYR A 66 4.76 -6.64 7.21
N VAL A 67 4.57 -6.35 5.92
CA VAL A 67 4.49 -7.41 4.89
C VAL A 67 5.85 -8.13 4.76
N LYS A 68 6.93 -7.36 4.77
CA LYS A 68 8.33 -7.85 4.78
C LYS A 68 8.69 -8.67 6.03
N ASP A 69 7.84 -8.69 7.05
CA ASP A 69 8.02 -9.53 8.24
C ASP A 69 7.05 -10.72 8.25
N ILE A 70 5.76 -10.51 7.94
CA ILE A 70 4.72 -11.54 7.92
C ILE A 70 5.09 -12.67 6.95
N VAL A 71 5.44 -12.34 5.70
CA VAL A 71 5.70 -13.35 4.68
C VAL A 71 6.95 -14.16 5.01
N PRO A 72 8.11 -13.56 5.34
CA PRO A 72 9.29 -14.32 5.78
C PRO A 72 9.07 -15.15 7.05
N ARG A 73 8.37 -14.62 8.09
CA ARG A 73 8.04 -15.42 9.30
C ARG A 73 7.22 -16.65 8.95
N TYR A 74 6.17 -16.46 8.16
CA TYR A 74 5.33 -17.55 7.69
C TYR A 74 6.13 -18.59 6.89
N ARG A 75 6.96 -18.17 5.93
CA ARG A 75 7.82 -19.08 5.14
C ARG A 75 8.83 -19.82 6.03
N THR A 76 9.44 -19.15 7.01
CA THR A 76 10.31 -19.82 7.99
C THR A 76 9.57 -20.87 8.80
N MET A 77 8.35 -20.59 9.25
CA MET A 77 7.52 -21.59 9.95
C MET A 77 7.05 -22.72 9.03
N ARG A 78 6.88 -22.45 7.72
CA ARG A 78 6.57 -23.45 6.68
C ARG A 78 7.76 -24.33 6.29
N GLY A 79 8.91 -24.17 6.94
CA GLY A 79 10.07 -25.04 6.76
C GLY A 79 11.14 -24.49 5.82
N TYR A 80 11.06 -23.24 5.36
CA TYR A 80 12.09 -22.64 4.51
C TYR A 80 13.16 -21.93 5.33
N LYS A 81 14.39 -21.88 4.81
CA LYS A 81 15.38 -20.90 5.23
C LYS A 81 15.08 -19.57 4.55
N VAL A 82 15.01 -18.49 5.33
CA VAL A 82 14.68 -17.17 4.81
C VAL A 82 15.66 -16.17 5.41
N GLU A 83 16.73 -15.90 4.67
CA GLU A 83 17.67 -14.83 5.00
C GLU A 83 16.99 -13.47 4.80
N ARG A 84 17.22 -12.54 5.72
CA ARG A 84 16.55 -11.23 5.75
C ARG A 84 17.59 -10.16 6.01
N ARG A 85 18.30 -9.75 4.96
CA ARG A 85 19.34 -8.71 5.04
C ARG A 85 18.73 -7.34 4.76
N PHE A 86 18.96 -6.38 5.66
CA PHE A 86 18.50 -5.01 5.42
C PHE A 86 19.32 -4.37 4.31
N GLY A 87 18.68 -3.53 3.50
CA GLY A 87 19.34 -2.77 2.43
C GLY A 87 19.36 -1.29 2.68
N TRP A 88 20.39 -0.59 2.21
CA TRP A 88 20.45 0.87 2.25
C TRP A 88 20.77 1.46 0.89
N ASP A 89 19.86 2.33 0.43
CA ASP A 89 20.15 3.16 -0.73
C ASP A 89 20.75 4.47 -0.22
N THR A 90 22.07 4.55 -0.35
CA THR A 90 22.89 5.60 0.25
C THR A 90 23.30 6.69 -0.72
N HIS A 91 22.99 6.56 -2.01
CA HIS A 91 23.49 7.43 -3.07
C HIS A 91 22.46 8.42 -3.63
N GLY A 92 22.94 9.29 -4.51
CA GLY A 92 22.13 10.14 -5.38
C GLY A 92 21.62 11.41 -4.72
N LEU A 93 20.83 12.15 -5.51
CA LEU A 93 20.18 13.40 -5.11
C LEU A 93 19.49 13.36 -3.74
N PRO A 94 18.82 12.27 -3.30
CA PRO A 94 18.09 12.27 -2.03
C PRO A 94 19.02 12.46 -0.82
N ALA A 95 20.22 11.89 -0.86
CA ALA A 95 21.24 12.06 0.17
C ALA A 95 21.91 13.44 0.05
N GLU A 96 22.27 13.85 -1.16
CA GLU A 96 22.91 15.15 -1.40
C GLU A 96 22.04 16.33 -0.96
N LEU A 97 20.75 16.32 -1.28
CA LEU A 97 19.83 17.42 -0.94
C LEU A 97 19.63 17.56 0.57
N GLU A 98 19.62 16.45 1.31
CA GLU A 98 19.53 16.48 2.77
C GLU A 98 20.79 17.11 3.38
N VAL A 99 21.97 16.75 2.86
CA VAL A 99 23.25 17.33 3.29
C VAL A 99 23.34 18.81 2.90
N GLN A 100 22.91 19.18 1.69
CA GLN A 100 22.81 20.57 1.27
C GLN A 100 21.93 21.38 2.23
N ARG A 101 20.77 20.85 2.62
CA ARG A 101 19.87 21.49 3.59
C ARG A 101 20.54 21.66 4.97
N GLN A 102 21.25 20.64 5.45
CA GLN A 102 21.97 20.69 6.74
C GLN A 102 23.12 21.72 6.72
N LEU A 103 23.80 21.86 5.59
CA LEU A 103 24.94 22.76 5.42
C LEU A 103 24.54 24.15 4.91
N GLY A 104 23.26 24.38 4.59
CA GLY A 104 22.77 25.64 4.02
C GLY A 104 23.28 25.91 2.60
N ILE A 105 23.63 24.87 1.85
CA ILE A 105 24.06 24.94 0.46
C ILE A 105 22.83 25.07 -0.42
N THR A 106 22.82 26.08 -1.29
CA THR A 106 21.71 26.41 -2.18
C THR A 106 22.01 26.15 -3.65
N ASP A 107 23.29 26.06 -4.02
CA ASP A 107 23.70 25.83 -5.41
C ASP A 107 24.95 24.94 -5.52
N LYS A 108 25.21 24.50 -6.75
CA LYS A 108 26.31 23.59 -7.09
C LYS A 108 27.70 24.23 -6.91
N ALA A 109 27.87 25.53 -7.16
CA ALA A 109 29.19 26.17 -7.04
C ALA A 109 29.67 26.21 -5.59
N GLN A 110 28.76 26.32 -4.62
CA GLN A 110 29.10 26.22 -3.21
C GLN A 110 29.65 24.83 -2.82
N ILE A 111 29.20 23.76 -3.50
CA ILE A 111 29.78 22.42 -3.31
C ILE A 111 31.21 22.38 -3.84
N GLU A 112 31.44 22.96 -5.02
CA GLU A 112 32.76 23.01 -5.65
C GLU A 112 33.74 23.86 -4.83
N GLU A 113 33.29 24.99 -4.28
CA GLU A 113 34.05 25.84 -3.36
C GLU A 113 34.38 25.11 -2.04
N MET A 114 33.43 24.34 -1.50
CA MET A 114 33.67 23.49 -0.33
C MET A 114 34.67 22.37 -0.61
N GLY A 115 34.65 21.86 -1.85
CA GLY A 115 35.41 20.72 -2.34
C GLY A 115 34.58 19.43 -2.30
N ILE A 116 34.60 18.69 -3.42
CA ILE A 116 33.82 17.44 -3.62
C ILE A 116 34.08 16.42 -2.51
N GLU A 117 35.35 16.24 -2.11
CA GLU A 117 35.73 15.33 -1.04
C GLU A 117 34.99 15.63 0.27
N LYS A 118 34.98 16.90 0.71
CA LYS A 118 34.34 17.29 1.97
C LYS A 118 32.82 17.11 1.89
N PHE A 119 32.23 17.41 0.74
CA PHE A 119 30.80 17.24 0.52
C PHE A 119 30.38 15.77 0.53
N ASN A 120 31.13 14.90 -0.17
CA ASN A 120 30.88 13.46 -0.19
C ASN A 120 31.10 12.82 1.18
N ASN A 121 32.09 13.27 1.95
CA ASN A 121 32.28 12.85 3.34
C ASN A 121 31.11 13.26 4.25
N ALA A 122 30.52 14.45 4.04
CA ALA A 122 29.31 14.87 4.75
C ALA A 122 28.10 14.00 4.37
N CYS A 123 27.95 13.64 3.08
CA CYS A 123 26.93 12.70 2.62
C CYS A 123 27.05 11.34 3.30
N ARG A 124 28.26 10.76 3.30
CA ARG A 124 28.60 9.50 3.98
C ARG A 124 28.24 9.54 5.48
N ALA A 125 28.59 10.62 6.18
CA ALA A 125 28.27 10.76 7.60
C ALA A 125 26.76 10.90 7.87
N SER A 126 26.04 11.64 7.03
CA SER A 126 24.58 11.82 7.18
C SER A 126 23.82 10.51 7.01
N VAL A 127 24.16 9.70 6.00
CA VAL A 127 23.45 8.42 5.77
C VAL A 127 23.64 7.43 6.92
N LEU A 128 24.86 7.34 7.47
CA LEU A 128 25.17 6.45 8.60
C LEU A 128 24.49 6.87 9.91
N ARG A 129 24.10 8.14 10.06
CA ARG A 129 23.36 8.59 11.25
C ARG A 129 21.94 8.03 11.28
N TYR A 130 21.25 8.02 10.14
CA TYR A 130 19.86 7.57 10.07
C TYR A 130 19.69 6.06 10.27
N THR A 131 20.71 5.25 9.95
CA THR A 131 20.62 3.78 10.10
C THR A 131 20.29 3.34 11.53
N ASN A 132 20.83 4.03 12.54
CA ASN A 132 20.56 3.73 13.95
C ASN A 132 19.10 4.05 14.36
N GLU A 133 18.58 5.20 13.91
CA GLU A 133 17.19 5.61 14.18
C GLU A 133 16.20 4.62 13.53
N TRP A 134 16.52 4.16 12.32
CA TRP A 134 15.76 3.12 11.63
C TRP A 134 15.84 1.77 12.32
N ARG A 135 17.02 1.33 12.80
CA ARG A 135 17.13 0.07 13.55
C ARG A 135 16.19 0.08 14.74
N ALA A 136 16.18 1.16 15.54
CA ALA A 136 15.28 1.29 16.68
C ALA A 136 13.79 1.22 16.27
N TYR A 137 13.43 1.92 15.19
CA TYR A 137 12.06 1.93 14.67
C TYR A 137 11.61 0.54 14.17
N VAL A 138 12.45 -0.14 13.40
CA VAL A 138 12.17 -1.47 12.81
C VAL A 138 12.13 -2.54 13.91
N THR A 139 12.99 -2.44 14.92
CA THR A 139 12.93 -3.31 16.11
C THR A 139 11.62 -3.09 16.86
N ARG A 140 11.19 -1.85 17.10
CA ARG A 140 9.91 -1.55 17.78
C ARG A 140 8.69 -2.07 17.00
N GLN A 141 8.78 -2.07 15.67
CA GLN A 141 7.81 -2.67 14.75
C GLN A 141 7.72 -4.21 14.87
N ALA A 142 8.70 -4.86 15.50
CA ALA A 142 8.87 -6.31 15.53
C ALA A 142 9.12 -6.92 14.15
N ARG A 143 9.80 -6.17 13.26
CA ARG A 143 10.28 -6.70 11.99
C ARG A 143 11.65 -7.34 12.20
N TRP A 144 11.76 -8.64 11.98
CA TRP A 144 13.01 -9.37 12.05
C TRP A 144 13.79 -9.24 10.75
N VAL A 145 14.94 -8.59 10.83
CA VAL A 145 15.86 -8.33 9.72
C VAL A 145 17.26 -8.10 10.30
N ASP A 146 18.27 -8.59 9.60
CA ASP A 146 19.67 -8.45 9.93
C ASP A 146 20.18 -7.07 9.48
N PHE A 147 20.60 -6.27 10.46
CA PHE A 147 21.20 -4.96 10.23
C PHE A 147 22.74 -4.98 10.37
N ASP A 148 23.32 -6.09 10.81
CA ASP A 148 24.75 -6.24 11.02
C ASP A 148 25.43 -6.79 9.76
N ASN A 149 24.76 -7.72 9.06
CA ASN A 149 25.12 -8.16 7.72
C ASN A 149 24.24 -7.48 6.64
N ASP A 150 24.01 -6.18 6.79
CA ASP A 150 23.26 -5.39 5.80
C ASP A 150 24.05 -5.24 4.47
N TYR A 151 23.43 -4.60 3.47
CA TYR A 151 24.15 -4.13 2.29
C TYR A 151 23.89 -2.64 2.10
N LYS A 152 24.89 -1.90 1.62
CA LYS A 152 24.77 -0.46 1.32
C LYS A 152 25.33 -0.19 -0.06
N THR A 153 24.67 0.69 -0.82
CA THR A 153 25.10 1.00 -2.19
C THR A 153 26.46 1.71 -2.24
N LEU A 154 26.91 2.31 -1.13
CA LEU A 154 28.23 2.96 -0.99
C LEU A 154 29.40 2.02 -0.73
N GLU A 155 29.17 0.72 -0.51
CA GLU A 155 30.26 -0.21 -0.23
C GLU A 155 31.03 -0.53 -1.53
N PRO A 156 32.38 -0.59 -1.49
CA PRO A 156 33.19 -0.85 -2.69
C PRO A 156 32.78 -2.10 -3.47
N ASP A 157 32.47 -3.20 -2.78
CA ASP A 157 32.08 -4.47 -3.39
C ASP A 157 30.73 -4.36 -4.14
N PHE A 158 29.79 -3.58 -3.59
CA PHE A 158 28.52 -3.29 -4.24
C PHE A 158 28.76 -2.45 -5.51
N MET A 159 29.55 -1.39 -5.39
CA MET A 159 29.89 -0.50 -6.52
C MET A 159 30.67 -1.23 -7.62
N GLU A 160 31.56 -2.16 -7.28
CA GLU A 160 32.30 -2.97 -8.25
C GLU A 160 31.34 -3.83 -9.09
N SER A 161 30.32 -4.41 -8.44
CA SER A 161 29.26 -5.16 -9.12
C SER A 161 28.39 -4.27 -10.02
N VAL A 162 28.18 -3.00 -9.63
CA VAL A 162 27.46 -2.01 -10.45
C VAL A 162 28.25 -1.65 -11.71
N ILE A 163 29.55 -1.36 -11.60
CA ILE A 163 30.39 -1.06 -12.78
C ILE A 163 30.55 -2.30 -13.67
N TRP A 164 30.60 -3.50 -13.09
CA TRP A 164 30.54 -4.76 -13.85
C TRP A 164 29.27 -4.82 -14.70
N ALA A 165 28.10 -4.56 -14.10
CA ALA A 165 26.83 -4.60 -14.82
C ALA A 165 26.81 -3.62 -15.98
N PHE A 166 27.31 -2.39 -15.78
CA PHE A 166 27.43 -1.42 -16.86
C PHE A 166 28.38 -1.89 -17.96
N LYS A 167 29.54 -2.46 -17.60
CA LYS A 167 30.47 -3.04 -18.58
C LYS A 167 29.80 -4.15 -19.40
N GLN A 168 29.00 -5.02 -18.78
CA GLN A 168 28.26 -6.05 -19.54
C GLN A 168 27.26 -5.42 -20.52
N LEU A 169 26.55 -4.37 -20.13
CA LEU A 169 25.63 -3.66 -21.03
C LEU A 169 26.39 -2.98 -22.18
N TRP A 170 27.56 -2.41 -21.92
CA TRP A 170 28.45 -1.84 -22.93
C TRP A 170 28.95 -2.91 -23.91
N ASP A 171 29.47 -4.04 -23.41
CA ASP A 171 29.98 -5.13 -24.24
C ASP A 171 28.88 -5.78 -25.10
N LYS A 172 27.61 -5.75 -24.63
CA LYS A 172 26.42 -6.15 -25.40
C LYS A 172 25.91 -5.09 -26.39
N GLY A 173 26.53 -3.90 -26.45
CA GLY A 173 26.10 -2.80 -27.31
C GLY A 173 24.82 -2.08 -26.85
N LEU A 174 24.37 -2.33 -25.61
CA LEU A 174 23.15 -1.77 -25.03
C LEU A 174 23.40 -0.44 -24.31
N ALA A 175 24.62 -0.16 -23.86
CA ALA A 175 25.00 1.14 -23.31
C ALA A 175 25.58 2.06 -24.39
N TYR A 176 25.18 3.33 -24.42
CA TYR A 176 25.70 4.31 -25.38
C TYR A 176 25.59 5.74 -24.87
N GLU A 177 26.42 6.64 -25.41
CA GLU A 177 26.27 8.08 -25.21
C GLU A 177 25.37 8.67 -26.29
N GLY A 178 24.44 9.53 -25.88
CA GLY A 178 23.58 10.27 -26.80
C GLY A 178 23.34 11.69 -26.35
N ASN A 179 23.13 12.60 -27.31
CA ASN A 179 22.62 13.93 -27.04
C ASN A 179 21.10 13.92 -27.27
N ARG A 180 20.33 14.04 -26.17
CA ARG A 180 18.86 14.03 -26.18
C ARG A 180 18.29 15.18 -25.37
N VAL A 181 17.09 15.61 -25.77
CA VAL A 181 16.29 16.53 -24.96
C VAL A 181 15.69 15.75 -23.80
N LEU A 182 16.12 16.11 -22.59
CA LEU A 182 15.67 15.47 -21.35
C LEU A 182 15.01 16.50 -20.43
N PRO A 183 14.10 16.07 -19.54
CA PRO A 183 13.72 16.88 -18.40
C PRO A 183 14.96 17.23 -17.59
N TYR A 184 15.13 18.50 -17.28
CA TYR A 184 16.33 19.04 -16.67
C TYR A 184 15.96 19.97 -15.52
N CYS A 185 16.52 19.70 -14.35
CA CYS A 185 16.38 20.57 -13.20
C CYS A 185 17.49 21.63 -13.25
N TRP A 186 17.13 22.87 -13.57
CA TRP A 186 18.08 23.99 -13.62
C TRP A 186 18.59 24.41 -12.23
N ASN A 187 17.84 24.11 -11.18
CA ASN A 187 18.25 24.35 -9.80
C ASN A 187 19.26 23.29 -9.32
N ASP A 188 18.98 22.02 -9.62
CA ASP A 188 19.83 20.89 -9.20
C ASP A 188 20.91 20.56 -10.25
N GLU A 189 20.95 21.31 -11.35
CA GLU A 189 21.90 21.23 -12.46
C GLU A 189 22.12 19.80 -13.00
N THR A 190 21.04 19.04 -13.21
CA THR A 190 21.09 17.65 -13.68
C THR A 190 19.86 17.24 -14.50
N PRO A 191 20.02 16.36 -15.51
CA PRO A 191 18.88 15.69 -16.14
C PRO A 191 18.18 14.72 -15.18
N LEU A 192 16.91 14.47 -15.45
CA LEU A 192 16.06 13.48 -14.78
C LEU A 192 15.52 12.48 -15.81
N SER A 193 15.27 11.25 -15.38
CA SER A 193 14.68 10.23 -16.25
C SER A 193 13.17 10.41 -16.42
N SER A 194 12.61 9.82 -17.49
CA SER A 194 11.16 9.88 -17.75
C SER A 194 10.33 9.17 -16.68
N HIS A 195 10.87 8.11 -16.06
CA HIS A 195 10.17 7.37 -15.03
C HIS A 195 10.14 8.14 -13.71
N GLU A 196 11.19 8.89 -13.35
CA GLU A 196 11.21 9.78 -12.19
C GLU A 196 10.07 10.82 -12.24
N LEU A 197 9.70 11.31 -13.43
CA LEU A 197 8.61 12.28 -13.57
C LEU A 197 7.21 11.68 -13.39
N ARG A 198 7.07 10.36 -13.41
CA ARG A 198 5.77 9.66 -13.39
C ARG A 198 5.57 8.81 -12.14
N MET A 199 6.53 8.85 -11.20
CA MET A 199 6.46 8.08 -9.95
C MET A 199 5.38 8.59 -8.99
N ASP A 200 5.20 9.91 -8.90
CA ASP A 200 4.26 10.56 -8.00
C ASP A 200 3.37 11.53 -8.78
N ASP A 201 2.09 11.61 -8.41
CA ASP A 201 1.13 12.53 -9.03
C ASP A 201 1.51 14.01 -8.80
N ASP A 202 2.24 14.31 -7.73
CA ASP A 202 2.66 15.68 -7.36
C ASP A 202 3.79 16.26 -8.22
N VAL A 203 4.36 15.48 -9.16
CA VAL A 203 5.36 15.97 -10.10
C VAL A 203 4.72 16.92 -11.11
N TYR A 204 3.52 16.59 -11.57
CA TYR A 204 2.76 17.40 -12.51
C TYR A 204 1.78 18.29 -11.73
N GLN A 205 2.00 19.59 -11.76
CA GLN A 205 1.21 20.55 -10.99
C GLN A 205 0.53 21.55 -11.93
N SER A 206 -0.66 22.01 -11.56
CA SER A 206 -1.30 23.12 -12.28
C SER A 206 -0.45 24.37 -12.11
N ARG A 207 -0.08 24.99 -13.23
CA ARG A 207 0.71 26.22 -13.27
C ARG A 207 0.10 27.18 -14.29
N GLN A 208 0.16 28.47 -13.98
CA GLN A 208 -0.16 29.54 -14.91
C GLN A 208 1.12 30.02 -15.60
N ASP A 209 1.15 29.93 -16.93
CA ASP A 209 2.25 30.38 -17.78
C ASP A 209 1.75 31.41 -18.81
N PRO A 210 2.63 32.31 -19.30
CA PRO A 210 2.28 33.19 -20.42
C PRO A 210 2.11 32.36 -21.70
N ALA A 211 0.98 32.54 -22.36
CA ALA A 211 0.75 32.04 -23.72
C ALA A 211 0.76 33.23 -24.69
N ILE A 212 1.59 33.13 -25.73
CA ILE A 212 1.73 34.18 -26.73
C ILE A 212 1.52 33.64 -28.14
N THR A 213 0.87 34.46 -28.97
CA THR A 213 0.81 34.24 -30.42
C THR A 213 1.71 35.27 -31.11
N VAL A 214 2.71 34.79 -31.83
CA VAL A 214 3.74 35.62 -32.49
C VAL A 214 3.74 35.35 -33.98
N GLY A 215 3.74 36.41 -34.80
CA GLY A 215 3.89 36.33 -36.23
C GLY A 215 5.36 36.38 -36.65
N PHE A 216 5.84 35.37 -37.38
CA PHE A 216 7.18 35.36 -38.01
C PHE A 216 7.09 35.76 -39.48
N LYS A 217 7.85 36.78 -39.88
CA LYS A 217 7.73 37.36 -41.23
C LYS A 217 8.32 36.44 -42.29
N ILE A 218 7.55 36.16 -43.33
CA ILE A 218 7.99 35.38 -44.50
C ILE A 218 8.85 36.28 -45.39
N ASP A 219 10.07 35.84 -45.73
CA ASP A 219 11.06 36.64 -46.44
C ASP A 219 10.99 36.49 -47.98
N GLY A 220 10.47 35.36 -48.47
CA GLY A 220 10.46 35.06 -49.90
C GLY A 220 9.27 34.20 -50.37
N GLY A 221 9.19 33.99 -51.68
CA GLY A 221 8.15 33.19 -52.32
C GLY A 221 6.78 33.88 -52.42
N PRO A 222 5.73 33.11 -52.78
CA PRO A 222 4.38 33.66 -53.00
C PRO A 222 3.76 34.34 -51.77
N LEU A 223 4.21 33.96 -50.57
CA LEU A 223 3.72 34.47 -49.29
C LEU A 223 4.62 35.60 -48.71
N ALA A 224 5.59 36.10 -49.46
CA ALA A 224 6.53 37.12 -48.97
C ALA A 224 5.81 38.32 -48.33
N GLY A 225 6.23 38.70 -47.13
CA GLY A 225 5.65 39.76 -46.32
C GLY A 225 4.39 39.38 -45.53
N ALA A 226 3.89 38.14 -45.62
CA ALA A 226 2.92 37.60 -44.67
C ALA A 226 3.64 37.04 -43.42
N TYR A 227 2.87 36.67 -42.40
CA TYR A 227 3.37 36.22 -41.11
C TYR A 227 2.87 34.81 -40.78
N LEU A 228 3.78 33.87 -40.52
CA LEU A 228 3.43 32.58 -39.93
C LEU A 228 3.01 32.81 -38.47
N LEU A 229 1.77 32.52 -38.12
CA LEU A 229 1.29 32.65 -36.74
C LEU A 229 1.68 31.43 -35.93
N ILE A 230 2.42 31.68 -34.86
CA ILE A 230 2.96 30.68 -33.96
C ILE A 230 2.35 30.89 -32.58
N TRP A 231 1.97 29.81 -31.90
CA TRP A 231 1.56 29.86 -30.50
C TRP A 231 2.58 29.12 -29.62
N THR A 232 2.93 29.70 -28.47
CA THR A 232 3.82 29.06 -27.49
C THR A 232 3.50 29.49 -26.06
N THR A 233 3.68 28.57 -25.11
CA THR A 233 3.65 28.82 -23.65
C THR A 233 5.05 29.05 -23.06
N THR A 234 6.10 28.95 -23.88
CA THR A 234 7.51 29.08 -23.48
C THR A 234 8.23 30.19 -24.25
N PRO A 235 7.90 31.48 -24.03
CA PRO A 235 8.51 32.60 -24.74
C PRO A 235 10.05 32.58 -24.77
N TRP A 236 10.68 32.13 -23.68
CA TRP A 236 12.13 31.98 -23.55
C TRP A 236 12.78 31.05 -24.58
N THR A 237 12.02 30.20 -25.28
CA THR A 237 12.54 29.34 -26.35
C THR A 237 12.57 30.03 -27.72
N LEU A 238 11.93 31.21 -27.87
CA LEU A 238 11.90 31.96 -29.13
C LEU A 238 13.27 32.48 -29.59
N PRO A 239 14.16 32.99 -28.71
CA PRO A 239 15.52 33.35 -29.08
C PRO A 239 16.32 32.23 -29.75
N SER A 240 16.02 30.97 -29.45
CA SER A 240 16.66 29.76 -30.00
C SER A 240 15.84 29.10 -31.12
N ASN A 241 14.83 29.77 -31.67
CA ASN A 241 14.07 29.22 -32.79
C ASN A 241 14.99 28.93 -34.00
N GLN A 242 14.81 27.77 -34.64
CA GLN A 242 15.56 27.39 -35.85
C GLN A 242 14.69 26.89 -37.00
N ALA A 243 13.43 26.54 -36.74
CA ALA A 243 12.48 26.13 -37.78
C ALA A 243 11.03 26.38 -37.32
N VAL A 244 10.11 26.17 -38.24
CA VAL A 244 8.68 26.11 -37.96
C VAL A 244 8.14 24.80 -38.55
N ALA A 245 7.21 24.14 -37.87
CA ALA A 245 6.63 22.87 -38.27
C ALA A 245 5.15 23.04 -38.66
N VAL A 246 4.74 22.33 -39.72
CA VAL A 246 3.35 22.21 -40.17
C VAL A 246 3.02 20.75 -40.44
N ASN A 247 1.75 20.38 -40.25
CA ASN A 247 1.27 19.06 -40.67
C ASN A 247 1.03 19.07 -42.18
N PRO A 248 1.67 18.18 -42.98
CA PRO A 248 1.53 18.16 -44.43
C PRO A 248 0.08 18.01 -44.93
N ASP A 249 -0.78 17.35 -44.16
CA ASP A 249 -2.14 16.98 -44.55
C ASP A 249 -3.21 17.94 -43.99
N VAL A 250 -2.80 19.00 -43.28
CA VAL A 250 -3.69 20.06 -42.78
C VAL A 250 -3.82 21.19 -43.81
N THR A 251 -5.01 21.80 -43.87
CA THR A 251 -5.29 23.00 -44.67
C THR A 251 -4.95 24.27 -43.89
N TYR A 252 -4.23 25.17 -44.54
CA TYR A 252 -3.80 26.46 -44.05
C TYR A 252 -4.38 27.59 -44.89
N VAL A 253 -4.64 28.73 -44.26
CA VAL A 253 -5.19 29.91 -44.92
C VAL A 253 -4.30 31.12 -44.70
N GLN A 254 -4.19 31.96 -45.72
CA GLN A 254 -3.65 33.32 -45.61
C GLN A 254 -4.82 34.28 -45.47
N VAL A 255 -4.82 35.08 -44.42
CA VAL A 255 -5.90 36.04 -44.12
C VAL A 255 -5.39 37.45 -43.99
N GLN A 256 -6.21 38.41 -44.39
CA GLN A 256 -5.99 39.84 -44.18
C GLN A 256 -6.59 40.25 -42.83
N ALA A 257 -5.76 40.71 -41.90
CA ALA A 257 -6.22 41.21 -40.61
C ALA A 257 -6.60 42.70 -40.65
N PRO A 258 -7.42 43.18 -39.70
CA PRO A 258 -7.84 44.59 -39.61
C PRO A 258 -6.68 45.58 -39.44
N ASP A 259 -5.53 45.11 -38.94
CA ASP A 259 -4.31 45.91 -38.78
C ASP A 259 -3.52 46.10 -40.10
N GLY A 260 -4.03 45.56 -41.21
CA GLY A 260 -3.39 45.62 -42.53
C GLY A 260 -2.34 44.54 -42.77
N ARG A 261 -2.05 43.65 -41.81
CA ARG A 261 -1.09 42.55 -41.98
C ARG A 261 -1.76 41.29 -42.54
N ARG A 262 -0.94 40.45 -43.18
CA ARG A 262 -1.35 39.14 -43.70
C ARG A 262 -0.81 38.04 -42.79
N TYR A 263 -1.67 37.15 -42.34
CA TYR A 263 -1.32 36.06 -41.42
C TYR A 263 -1.60 34.70 -42.03
N VAL A 264 -0.76 33.71 -41.71
CA VAL A 264 -0.92 32.31 -42.11
C VAL A 264 -1.14 31.47 -40.86
N LEU A 265 -2.20 30.67 -40.85
CA LEU A 265 -2.58 29.75 -39.78
C LEU A 265 -3.42 28.60 -40.34
N ALA A 266 -3.60 27.52 -39.57
CA ALA A 266 -4.48 26.44 -39.97
C ALA A 266 -5.93 26.94 -40.06
N GLU A 267 -6.64 26.54 -41.12
CA GLU A 267 -8.03 26.97 -41.38
C GLU A 267 -8.95 26.68 -40.19
N ALA A 268 -8.81 25.50 -39.60
CA ALA A 268 -9.58 25.07 -38.43
C ALA A 268 -9.33 25.94 -37.17
N ARG A 269 -8.21 26.67 -37.10
CA ARG A 269 -7.87 27.56 -35.97
C ARG A 269 -8.34 29.00 -36.17
N MET A 270 -8.76 29.37 -37.37
CA MET A 270 -9.22 30.73 -37.67
C MET A 270 -10.32 31.24 -36.71
N PRO A 271 -11.35 30.45 -36.33
CA PRO A 271 -12.36 30.91 -35.38
C PRO A 271 -11.81 31.26 -33.99
N ALA A 272 -10.73 30.60 -33.54
CA ALA A 272 -10.13 30.86 -32.23
C ALA A 272 -9.45 32.24 -32.13
N TYR A 273 -9.20 32.87 -33.28
CA TYR A 273 -8.57 34.18 -33.44
C TYR A 273 -9.53 35.24 -33.99
N ALA A 274 -10.86 35.02 -33.91
CA ALA A 274 -11.86 35.97 -34.40
C ALA A 274 -11.74 37.38 -33.79
N ARG A 275 -11.25 37.48 -32.55
CA ARG A 275 -11.01 38.77 -31.89
C ARG A 275 -9.89 39.56 -32.57
N GLU A 276 -8.83 38.89 -32.98
CA GLU A 276 -7.64 39.50 -33.58
C GLU A 276 -7.76 39.67 -35.10
N LEU A 277 -8.41 38.73 -35.78
CA LEU A 277 -8.52 38.65 -37.24
C LEU A 277 -9.85 39.19 -37.77
N GLY A 278 -10.88 39.33 -36.93
CA GLY A 278 -12.26 39.57 -37.32
C GLY A 278 -13.08 38.27 -37.38
N GLU A 279 -14.41 38.36 -37.28
CA GLU A 279 -15.29 37.17 -37.30
C GLU A 279 -15.28 36.45 -38.66
N GLU A 280 -15.16 37.21 -39.75
CA GLU A 280 -15.04 36.72 -41.12
C GLU A 280 -13.86 37.44 -41.81
N PRO A 281 -12.60 37.06 -41.53
CA PRO A 281 -11.45 37.70 -42.16
C PRO A 281 -11.41 37.39 -43.66
N GLU A 282 -10.93 38.33 -44.47
CA GLU A 282 -10.75 38.10 -45.91
C GLU A 282 -9.65 37.05 -46.14
N VAL A 283 -10.04 35.88 -46.66
CA VAL A 283 -9.12 34.81 -47.05
C VAL A 283 -8.51 35.14 -48.41
N LEU A 284 -7.20 35.40 -48.42
CA LEU A 284 -6.42 35.75 -49.60
C LEU A 284 -5.93 34.51 -50.38
N GLY A 285 -5.87 33.35 -49.72
CA GLY A 285 -5.47 32.09 -50.33
C GLY A 285 -5.52 30.91 -49.36
N THR A 286 -5.60 29.71 -49.91
CA THR A 286 -5.65 28.43 -49.18
C THR A 286 -4.52 27.54 -49.67
N TYR A 287 -3.85 26.86 -48.75
CA TYR A 287 -2.65 26.07 -49.00
C TYR A 287 -2.73 24.76 -48.21
N SER A 288 -2.32 23.64 -48.79
CA SER A 288 -2.00 22.45 -48.02
C SER A 288 -0.70 22.66 -47.25
N GLY A 289 -0.50 21.94 -46.14
CA GLY A 289 0.77 21.96 -45.41
C GLY A 289 1.96 21.61 -46.30
N ARG A 290 1.78 20.71 -47.28
CA ARG A 290 2.77 20.35 -48.30
C ARG A 290 3.23 21.55 -49.15
N GLU A 291 2.31 22.45 -49.48
CA GLU A 291 2.63 23.67 -50.25
C GLU A 291 3.39 24.72 -49.43
N LEU A 292 3.34 24.64 -48.09
CA LEU A 292 4.07 25.53 -47.21
C LEU A 292 5.51 25.07 -46.91
N LEU A 293 5.86 23.81 -47.20
CA LEU A 293 7.19 23.26 -46.90
C LEU A 293 8.30 24.08 -47.57
N ASP A 294 9.43 24.18 -46.87
CA ASP A 294 10.61 24.96 -47.25
C ASP A 294 10.39 26.48 -47.39
N THR A 295 9.19 27.00 -47.09
CA THR A 295 8.93 28.45 -47.03
C THR A 295 9.89 29.09 -46.04
N ARG A 296 10.68 30.07 -46.51
CA ARG A 296 11.67 30.79 -45.71
C ARG A 296 11.04 31.94 -44.94
N TYR A 297 11.41 32.08 -43.68
CA TYR A 297 10.97 33.16 -42.80
C TYR A 297 12.16 33.80 -42.09
N LEU A 298 11.98 35.03 -41.59
CA LEU A 298 12.94 35.68 -40.72
C LEU A 298 12.67 35.28 -39.27
N PRO A 299 13.68 34.80 -38.52
CA PRO A 299 13.48 34.41 -37.13
C PRO A 299 13.03 35.58 -36.25
N PRO A 300 12.31 35.31 -35.16
CA PRO A 300 11.84 36.37 -34.25
C PRO A 300 12.98 37.16 -33.59
N PHE A 301 14.16 36.54 -33.46
CA PHE A 301 15.37 37.15 -32.93
C PHE A 301 16.56 36.85 -33.86
N PRO A 302 17.56 37.74 -33.98
CA PRO A 302 18.60 37.63 -35.01
C PRO A 302 19.78 36.70 -34.63
N TYR A 303 19.84 36.15 -33.41
CA TYR A 303 21.06 35.57 -32.82
C TYR A 303 21.73 34.43 -33.60
N PHE A 304 20.94 33.57 -34.27
CA PHE A 304 21.45 32.37 -34.96
C PHE A 304 21.17 32.40 -36.46
N SER A 305 21.03 33.59 -37.06
CA SER A 305 20.58 33.77 -38.44
C SER A 305 21.48 33.09 -39.49
N ASP A 306 22.71 32.73 -39.12
CA ASP A 306 23.71 32.01 -39.90
C ASP A 306 23.61 30.47 -39.79
N ALA A 307 22.69 29.93 -38.98
CA ALA A 307 22.48 28.50 -38.82
C ALA A 307 22.12 27.81 -40.16
N LEU A 308 22.86 26.76 -40.51
CA LEU A 308 22.68 26.02 -41.76
C LEU A 308 21.28 25.37 -41.79
N ASN A 309 20.67 25.32 -42.99
CA ASN A 309 19.38 24.67 -43.25
C ASN A 309 18.18 25.15 -42.38
N SER A 310 18.35 26.25 -41.64
CA SER A 310 17.39 26.77 -40.66
C SER A 310 16.43 27.81 -41.25
N PHE A 311 15.48 28.27 -40.44
CA PHE A 311 14.50 29.32 -40.74
C PHE A 311 13.62 29.01 -41.97
N ARG A 312 13.12 27.77 -41.99
CA ARG A 312 12.19 27.27 -42.98
C ARG A 312 11.07 26.45 -42.34
N VAL A 313 10.00 26.25 -43.08
CA VAL A 313 8.89 25.37 -42.70
C VAL A 313 9.25 23.91 -42.96
N LEU A 314 9.09 23.05 -41.94
CA LEU A 314 9.37 21.62 -41.95
C LEU A 314 8.09 20.79 -41.80
N PRO A 315 8.06 19.55 -42.33
CA PRO A 315 6.94 18.65 -42.15
C PRO A 315 6.96 18.01 -40.76
N ALA A 316 5.82 17.96 -40.08
CA ALA A 316 5.67 17.36 -38.76
C ALA A 316 4.25 16.83 -38.51
N ASP A 317 4.11 15.51 -38.38
CA ASP A 317 2.81 14.85 -38.21
C ASP A 317 2.22 15.04 -36.80
N PHE A 318 3.05 15.40 -35.81
CA PHE A 318 2.61 15.69 -34.45
C PHE A 318 1.89 17.06 -34.31
N VAL A 319 1.94 17.90 -35.34
CA VAL A 319 1.25 19.20 -35.34
C VAL A 319 -0.25 18.97 -35.44
N SER A 320 -1.00 19.44 -34.44
CA SER A 320 -2.47 19.33 -34.36
C SER A 320 -3.17 20.66 -34.64
N THR A 321 -4.48 20.61 -34.85
CA THR A 321 -5.37 21.78 -34.96
C THR A 321 -6.35 21.90 -33.78
N GLU A 322 -6.09 21.17 -32.69
CA GLU A 322 -6.93 21.21 -31.48
C GLU A 322 -6.68 22.50 -30.68
N ASP A 323 -5.43 22.97 -30.65
CA ASP A 323 -4.98 24.16 -29.93
C ASP A 323 -3.96 24.99 -30.74
N GLY A 324 -3.61 26.18 -30.23
CA GLY A 324 -2.66 27.09 -30.88
C GLY A 324 -3.13 27.56 -32.27
N THR A 325 -2.20 27.60 -33.23
CA THR A 325 -2.41 28.12 -34.60
C THR A 325 -2.35 27.04 -35.69
N GLY A 326 -2.01 25.80 -35.33
CA GLY A 326 -1.68 24.72 -36.27
C GLY A 326 -0.31 24.88 -36.95
N ILE A 327 0.51 25.82 -36.49
CA ILE A 327 1.89 26.04 -36.93
C ILE A 327 2.77 26.13 -35.66
N VAL A 328 3.78 25.27 -35.55
CA VAL A 328 4.56 25.11 -34.31
C VAL A 328 5.97 25.67 -34.50
N HIS A 329 6.41 26.55 -33.60
CA HIS A 329 7.81 26.98 -33.58
C HIS A 329 8.69 25.84 -33.12
N MET A 330 9.88 25.73 -33.68
CA MET A 330 10.83 24.69 -33.32
C MET A 330 12.07 25.29 -32.68
N SER A 331 12.40 24.80 -31.49
CA SER A 331 13.64 25.10 -30.76
C SER A 331 14.32 23.76 -30.41
N PRO A 332 15.15 23.22 -31.32
CA PRO A 332 15.60 21.82 -31.28
C PRO A 332 16.30 21.39 -29.98
N ALA A 333 16.94 22.30 -29.25
CA ALA A 333 17.57 21.98 -27.98
C ALA A 333 16.60 21.87 -26.79
N TYR A 334 15.30 22.16 -26.97
CA TYR A 334 14.35 22.27 -25.85
C TYR A 334 13.03 21.52 -26.10
N GLY A 335 12.89 20.81 -27.23
CA GLY A 335 11.78 19.90 -27.53
C GLY A 335 12.28 18.60 -28.17
N GLU A 336 11.78 17.44 -27.72
CA GLU A 336 12.22 16.14 -28.25
C GLU A 336 11.83 15.97 -29.73
N ASP A 337 10.54 16.21 -30.04
CA ASP A 337 10.03 16.18 -31.41
C ASP A 337 10.69 17.26 -32.28
N ASP A 338 11.00 18.42 -31.69
CA ASP A 338 11.74 19.49 -32.37
C ASP A 338 13.12 19.01 -32.80
N MET A 339 13.86 18.39 -31.89
CA MET A 339 15.20 17.87 -32.13
C MET A 339 15.19 16.79 -33.22
N LEU A 340 14.24 15.85 -33.17
CA LEU A 340 14.14 14.76 -34.14
C LEU A 340 13.85 15.30 -35.55
N THR A 341 12.90 16.20 -35.67
CA THR A 341 12.48 16.81 -36.94
C THR A 341 13.58 17.71 -37.51
N ALA A 342 14.21 18.53 -36.68
CA ALA A 342 15.32 19.40 -37.09
C ALA A 342 16.55 18.60 -37.52
N ARG A 343 16.91 17.52 -36.79
CA ARG A 343 18.01 16.63 -37.14
C ARG A 343 17.78 15.94 -38.49
N ALA A 344 16.56 15.47 -38.76
CA ALA A 344 16.19 14.90 -40.06
C ALA A 344 16.33 15.92 -41.20
N ALA A 345 16.13 17.21 -40.92
CA ALA A 345 16.31 18.32 -41.85
C ALA A 345 17.76 18.84 -41.93
N GLY A 346 18.72 18.21 -41.25
CA GLY A 346 20.13 18.63 -41.22
C GLY A 346 20.36 19.96 -40.49
N ILE A 347 19.54 20.27 -39.48
CA ILE A 347 19.69 21.42 -38.59
C ILE A 347 20.34 20.97 -37.28
N GLU A 348 21.45 21.61 -36.92
CA GLU A 348 22.14 21.40 -35.64
C GLU A 348 21.51 22.27 -34.56
N ALA A 349 21.21 21.67 -33.40
CA ALA A 349 20.53 22.33 -32.30
C ALA A 349 21.43 23.37 -31.60
N VAL A 350 20.94 24.59 -31.42
CA VAL A 350 21.61 25.63 -30.62
C VAL A 350 21.14 25.58 -29.16
N THR A 351 22.08 25.65 -28.21
CA THR A 351 21.79 25.56 -26.76
C THR A 351 22.28 26.80 -26.01
N PRO A 352 21.66 27.99 -26.20
CA PRO A 352 22.08 29.23 -25.55
C PRO A 352 21.79 29.34 -24.05
N VAL A 353 21.54 28.22 -23.39
CA VAL A 353 21.15 28.16 -21.98
C VAL A 353 22.13 27.25 -21.24
N ASP A 354 22.76 27.82 -20.20
CA ASP A 354 23.75 27.16 -19.36
C ASP A 354 23.13 26.09 -18.44
N SER A 355 23.96 25.43 -17.63
CA SER A 355 23.52 24.38 -16.69
C SER A 355 22.55 24.90 -15.61
N ARG A 356 22.48 26.22 -15.39
CA ARG A 356 21.63 26.89 -14.39
C ARG A 356 20.33 27.42 -14.98
N GLY A 357 20.05 27.09 -16.25
CA GLY A 357 18.87 27.60 -16.93
C GLY A 357 18.95 29.10 -17.18
N ARG A 358 20.16 29.66 -17.37
CA ARG A 358 20.37 31.08 -17.70
C ARG A 358 20.88 31.23 -19.12
N PHE A 359 20.50 32.32 -19.79
CA PHE A 359 21.04 32.63 -21.12
C PHE A 359 22.55 32.91 -21.05
N ASP A 360 23.30 32.40 -22.02
CA ASP A 360 24.74 32.64 -22.16
C ASP A 360 25.06 33.84 -23.07
N ALA A 361 26.34 34.03 -23.38
CA ALA A 361 26.81 35.16 -24.20
C ALA A 361 26.34 35.12 -25.66
N THR A 362 25.82 33.99 -26.16
CA THR A 362 25.25 33.89 -27.52
C THR A 362 23.89 34.57 -27.65
N VAL A 363 23.22 34.84 -26.52
CA VAL A 363 21.97 35.62 -26.43
C VAL A 363 22.22 36.81 -25.49
N PRO A 364 23.01 37.81 -25.93
CA PRO A 364 23.59 38.84 -25.06
C PRO A 364 22.55 39.73 -24.35
N ASP A 365 21.42 40.01 -24.99
CA ASP A 365 20.38 40.89 -24.43
C ASP A 365 19.67 40.29 -23.20
N TYR A 366 19.74 38.96 -23.03
CA TYR A 366 19.16 38.23 -21.90
C TYR A 366 20.22 37.50 -21.06
N ALA A 367 21.51 37.66 -21.37
CA ALA A 367 22.60 36.92 -20.74
C ALA A 367 22.58 37.04 -19.21
N GLY A 368 22.74 35.90 -18.53
CA GLY A 368 22.71 35.78 -17.07
C GLY A 368 21.31 35.72 -16.45
N GLN A 369 20.24 36.00 -17.20
CA GLN A 369 18.86 35.87 -16.70
C GLN A 369 18.40 34.42 -16.76
N GLN A 370 17.73 33.96 -15.70
CA GLN A 370 17.06 32.66 -15.70
C GLN A 370 15.90 32.68 -16.70
N VAL A 371 15.69 31.58 -17.43
CA VAL A 371 14.76 31.53 -18.58
C VAL A 371 13.31 31.96 -18.26
N PHE A 372 12.77 31.62 -17.10
CA PHE A 372 11.45 32.06 -16.67
C PHE A 372 11.42 33.55 -16.32
N ASP A 373 12.48 34.07 -15.70
CA ASP A 373 12.64 35.50 -15.38
C ASP A 373 12.84 36.36 -16.63
N ALA A 374 13.36 35.77 -17.72
CA ALA A 374 13.53 36.43 -19.01
C ALA A 374 12.20 36.58 -19.78
N ASN A 375 11.20 35.73 -19.53
CA ASN A 375 9.91 35.76 -20.25
C ASN A 375 9.26 37.16 -20.29
N PRO A 376 9.12 37.92 -19.18
CA PRO A 376 8.53 39.26 -19.20
C PRO A 376 9.29 40.25 -20.10
N GLN A 377 10.63 40.15 -20.17
CA GLN A 377 11.44 41.02 -21.02
C GLN A 377 11.29 40.63 -22.50
N ILE A 378 11.37 39.33 -22.81
CA ILE A 378 11.15 38.80 -24.17
C ILE A 378 9.78 39.21 -24.71
N ILE A 379 8.73 39.06 -23.90
CA ILE A 379 7.36 39.47 -24.27
C ILE A 379 7.29 40.99 -24.48
N ARG A 380 7.97 41.78 -23.64
CA ARG A 380 8.01 43.25 -23.76
C ARG A 380 8.69 43.68 -25.06
N ASP A 381 9.81 43.06 -25.42
CA ASP A 381 10.55 43.36 -26.65
C ASP A 381 9.71 43.03 -27.88
N LEU A 382 9.04 41.87 -27.90
CA LEU A 382 8.10 41.48 -28.94
C LEU A 382 6.89 42.42 -29.04
N LYS A 383 6.32 42.83 -27.90
CA LYS A 383 5.15 43.73 -27.84
C LYS A 383 5.47 45.11 -28.37
N ASN A 384 6.65 45.65 -28.02
CA ASN A 384 7.04 47.00 -28.37
C ASN A 384 7.75 47.10 -29.72
N GLY A 385 8.11 45.95 -30.34
CA GLY A 385 8.97 45.92 -31.52
C GLY A 385 10.32 46.59 -31.22
N ALA A 386 10.87 46.32 -30.04
CA ALA A 386 12.07 46.95 -29.51
C ALA A 386 13.16 45.92 -29.20
N GLY A 387 14.37 46.39 -28.91
CA GLY A 387 15.50 45.53 -28.58
C GLY A 387 15.81 44.53 -29.71
N PRO A 388 16.18 43.28 -29.39
CA PRO A 388 16.58 42.30 -30.39
C PRO A 388 15.41 41.81 -31.26
N ALA A 389 14.16 41.88 -30.78
CA ALA A 389 12.97 41.50 -31.54
C ALA A 389 12.66 42.46 -32.72
N ALA A 390 13.18 43.70 -32.67
CA ALA A 390 12.98 44.70 -33.72
C ALA A 390 13.66 44.35 -35.04
N ALA A 391 14.75 43.57 -35.00
CA ALA A 391 15.64 43.35 -36.14
C ALA A 391 14.93 42.72 -37.35
N ASN A 392 14.04 41.76 -37.10
CA ASN A 392 13.37 40.96 -38.14
C ASN A 392 11.86 41.22 -38.24
N GLY A 393 11.34 42.15 -37.43
CA GLY A 393 9.96 42.64 -37.51
C GLY A 393 8.90 41.60 -37.11
N ALA A 394 9.21 40.72 -36.16
CA ALA A 394 8.23 39.83 -35.54
C ALA A 394 7.14 40.63 -34.79
N VAL A 395 5.92 40.09 -34.75
CA VAL A 395 4.75 40.79 -34.21
C VAL A 395 4.07 39.94 -33.15
N LEU A 396 3.93 40.47 -31.93
CA LEU A 396 3.09 39.87 -30.90
C LEU A 396 1.61 40.18 -31.20
N LEU A 397 0.84 39.17 -31.60
CA LEU A 397 -0.58 39.30 -31.91
C LEU A 397 -1.46 39.19 -30.65
N ARG A 398 -1.15 38.21 -29.79
CA ARG A 398 -1.93 37.89 -28.59
C ARG A 398 -0.99 37.55 -27.44
N HIS A 399 -1.35 38.01 -26.24
CA HIS A 399 -0.71 37.65 -24.98
C HIS A 399 -1.79 37.36 -23.95
N GLU A 400 -1.76 36.16 -23.40
CA GLU A 400 -2.71 35.67 -22.41
C GLU A 400 -2.01 34.80 -21.36
N THR A 401 -2.77 34.35 -20.37
CA THR A 401 -2.32 33.41 -19.35
C THR A 401 -3.00 32.08 -19.61
N TYR A 402 -2.21 31.00 -19.62
CA TYR A 402 -2.67 29.64 -19.83
C TYR A 402 -2.40 28.81 -18.58
N GLU A 403 -3.45 28.15 -18.08
CA GLU A 403 -3.35 27.24 -16.94
C GLU A 403 -3.28 25.80 -17.45
N HIS A 404 -2.23 25.08 -17.08
CA HIS A 404 -2.00 23.72 -17.53
C HIS A 404 -1.15 22.91 -16.56
N SER A 405 -1.14 21.59 -16.77
CA SER A 405 -0.31 20.68 -15.99
C SER A 405 1.14 20.75 -16.48
N TYR A 406 2.07 21.14 -15.60
CA TYR A 406 3.49 21.33 -15.92
C TYR A 406 4.40 20.50 -15.01
N PRO A 407 5.49 19.90 -15.53
CA PRO A 407 6.39 19.07 -14.73
C PRO A 407 7.28 19.91 -13.81
N HIS A 408 7.34 19.51 -12.54
CA HIS A 408 8.20 20.08 -11.51
C HIS A 408 9.19 19.03 -11.02
N CYS A 409 10.37 19.44 -10.57
CA CYS A 409 11.33 18.54 -9.94
C CYS A 409 10.65 17.89 -8.72
N TRP A 410 10.58 16.56 -8.70
CA TRP A 410 9.99 15.80 -7.60
C TRP A 410 10.70 16.03 -6.26
N ARG A 411 11.92 16.59 -6.30
CA ARG A 411 12.73 16.93 -5.14
C ARG A 411 12.63 18.40 -4.74
N CYS A 412 13.22 19.32 -5.52
CA CYS A 412 13.24 20.75 -5.16
C CYS A 412 11.93 21.50 -5.45
N ARG A 413 10.97 20.85 -6.12
CA ARG A 413 9.63 21.40 -6.47
C ARG A 413 9.65 22.59 -7.43
N ASN A 414 10.80 22.98 -7.96
CA ASN A 414 10.89 23.99 -9.01
C ASN A 414 10.43 23.43 -10.37
N PRO A 415 9.86 24.27 -11.26
CA PRO A 415 9.48 23.85 -12.60
C PRO A 415 10.69 23.41 -13.41
N LEU A 416 10.54 22.31 -14.15
CA LEU A 416 11.59 21.77 -15.02
C LEU A 416 11.67 22.52 -16.35
N ILE A 417 12.80 22.41 -17.02
CA ILE A 417 12.93 22.73 -18.44
C ILE A 417 13.27 21.46 -19.19
N TYR A 418 12.94 21.40 -20.48
CA TYR A 418 13.49 20.37 -21.36
C TYR A 418 14.75 20.95 -22.00
N ARG A 419 15.87 20.23 -21.98
CA ARG A 419 17.15 20.70 -22.49
C ARG A 419 17.93 19.55 -23.13
N ALA A 420 18.57 19.83 -24.26
CA ALA A 420 19.51 18.92 -24.90
C ALA A 420 20.76 18.82 -24.04
N VAL A 421 21.03 17.60 -23.57
CA VAL A 421 22.22 17.28 -22.78
C VAL A 421 22.81 15.97 -23.29
N SER A 422 24.15 15.87 -23.26
CA SER A 422 24.81 14.58 -23.41
C SER A 422 24.51 13.75 -22.17
N SER A 423 24.07 12.51 -22.37
CA SER A 423 23.87 11.54 -21.29
C SER A 423 24.22 10.15 -21.78
N TRP A 424 24.48 9.26 -20.82
CA TRP A 424 24.60 7.83 -21.08
C TRP A 424 23.25 7.15 -20.93
N PHE A 425 22.96 6.26 -21.87
CA PHE A 425 21.68 5.58 -22.00
C PHE A 425 21.84 4.06 -22.04
N ILE A 426 20.83 3.36 -21.55
CA ILE A 426 20.60 1.94 -21.84
C ILE A 426 19.50 1.83 -22.90
N LYS A 427 19.74 1.06 -23.97
CA LYS A 427 18.82 0.79 -25.09
C LYS A 427 17.67 -0.13 -24.70
N VAL A 428 16.86 0.30 -23.74
CA VAL A 428 15.69 -0.46 -23.24
C VAL A 428 14.71 -0.80 -24.37
N THR A 429 14.62 0.07 -25.39
CA THR A 429 13.75 -0.15 -26.55
C THR A 429 14.08 -1.44 -27.33
N GLU A 430 15.33 -1.91 -27.30
CA GLU A 430 15.79 -3.09 -28.03
C GLU A 430 15.26 -4.42 -27.44
N PHE A 431 15.04 -4.46 -26.13
CA PHE A 431 14.56 -5.65 -25.42
C PHE A 431 13.22 -5.41 -24.70
N ARG A 432 12.50 -4.35 -25.07
CA ARG A 432 11.23 -3.96 -24.47
C ARG A 432 10.18 -5.07 -24.52
N ASP A 433 9.99 -5.66 -25.69
CA ASP A 433 8.97 -6.69 -25.88
C ASP A 433 9.33 -7.94 -25.06
N ARG A 434 10.63 -8.24 -24.92
CA ARG A 434 11.13 -9.30 -24.05
C ARG A 434 10.84 -9.04 -22.57
N MET A 435 10.94 -7.79 -22.10
CA MET A 435 10.51 -7.45 -20.73
C MET A 435 9.02 -7.74 -20.52
N VAL A 436 8.16 -7.44 -21.51
CA VAL A 436 6.71 -7.71 -21.44
C VAL A 436 6.45 -9.22 -21.35
N GLU A 437 7.15 -10.03 -22.15
CA GLU A 437 7.06 -11.49 -22.08
C GLU A 437 7.51 -12.05 -20.72
N LEU A 438 8.66 -11.62 -20.21
CA LEU A 438 9.19 -12.08 -18.93
C LEU A 438 8.29 -11.67 -17.76
N ASN A 439 7.64 -10.50 -17.84
CA ASN A 439 6.67 -10.06 -16.83
C ASN A 439 5.47 -11.01 -16.69
N GLN A 440 5.09 -11.74 -17.75
CA GLN A 440 4.00 -12.72 -17.67
C GLN A 440 4.30 -13.89 -16.72
N GLN A 441 5.59 -14.19 -16.51
CA GLN A 441 6.07 -15.25 -15.60
C GLN A 441 6.02 -14.83 -14.13
N ILE A 442 5.79 -13.55 -13.84
CA ILE A 442 5.75 -13.00 -12.49
C ILE A 442 4.33 -13.13 -11.93
N THR A 443 4.20 -13.59 -10.69
CA THR A 443 2.93 -13.54 -9.93
C THR A 443 2.79 -12.18 -9.26
N TRP A 444 1.77 -11.43 -9.64
CA TRP A 444 1.48 -10.10 -9.09
C TRP A 444 0.29 -10.12 -8.14
N TYR A 445 0.42 -9.43 -7.02
CA TYR A 445 -0.68 -9.11 -6.12
C TYR A 445 -0.78 -7.59 -5.96
N PRO A 446 -1.86 -6.95 -6.41
CA PRO A 446 -3.00 -7.53 -7.11
C PRO A 446 -2.68 -7.90 -8.58
N GLU A 447 -3.39 -8.90 -9.12
CA GLU A 447 -3.11 -9.50 -10.44
C GLU A 447 -3.15 -8.48 -11.59
N HIS A 448 -4.08 -7.52 -11.53
CA HIS A 448 -4.27 -6.52 -12.58
C HIS A 448 -3.06 -5.60 -12.80
N VAL A 449 -2.07 -5.57 -11.91
CA VAL A 449 -0.83 -4.79 -12.10
C VAL A 449 -0.01 -5.36 -13.26
N LYS A 450 -0.03 -6.68 -13.45
CA LYS A 450 0.72 -7.41 -14.48
C LYS A 450 0.45 -6.84 -15.88
N ASP A 451 -0.81 -6.80 -16.29
CA ASP A 451 -1.24 -6.31 -17.61
C ASP A 451 -1.69 -4.84 -17.60
N GLY A 452 -1.88 -4.28 -16.40
CA GLY A 452 -2.29 -2.90 -16.17
C GLY A 452 -1.10 -1.96 -16.08
N GLN A 453 -0.87 -1.39 -14.90
CA GLN A 453 0.09 -0.30 -14.71
C GLN A 453 1.52 -0.69 -15.12
N PHE A 454 1.98 -1.89 -14.77
CA PHE A 454 3.34 -2.32 -15.07
C PHE A 454 3.48 -2.80 -16.51
N GLY A 455 2.60 -3.71 -16.97
CA GLY A 455 2.65 -4.23 -18.34
C GLY A 455 2.54 -3.14 -19.42
N LYS A 456 1.62 -2.18 -19.24
CA LYS A 456 1.49 -1.03 -20.15
C LYS A 456 2.71 -0.11 -20.10
N TRP A 457 3.31 0.07 -18.92
CA TRP A 457 4.53 0.85 -18.77
C TRP A 457 5.70 0.20 -19.53
N LEU A 458 5.88 -1.11 -19.38
CA LEU A 458 6.89 -1.87 -20.13
C LEU A 458 6.68 -1.77 -21.63
N ALA A 459 5.45 -1.94 -22.13
CA ALA A 459 5.14 -1.84 -23.56
C ALA A 459 5.42 -0.44 -24.16
N GLY A 460 5.43 0.60 -23.34
CA GLY A 460 5.77 1.98 -23.72
C GLY A 460 7.19 2.41 -23.35
N ALA A 461 8.04 1.50 -22.88
CA ALA A 461 9.37 1.85 -22.37
C ALA A 461 10.25 2.53 -23.43
N ARG A 462 10.97 3.56 -22.99
CA ARG A 462 11.99 4.29 -23.75
C ARG A 462 13.37 3.99 -23.18
N ASP A 463 14.41 4.34 -23.95
CA ASP A 463 15.78 4.23 -23.48
C ASP A 463 15.98 4.99 -22.16
N TRP A 464 16.71 4.37 -21.24
CA TRP A 464 16.88 4.86 -19.88
C TRP A 464 18.13 5.72 -19.77
N SER A 465 17.96 7.01 -19.43
CA SER A 465 19.04 7.95 -19.11
C SER A 465 19.63 7.63 -17.74
N ILE A 466 20.84 7.06 -17.72
CA ILE A 466 21.49 6.57 -16.49
C ILE A 466 22.55 7.52 -15.94
N SER A 467 22.86 8.63 -16.61
CA SER A 467 23.86 9.57 -16.09
C SER A 467 23.24 10.74 -15.32
N ARG A 468 23.94 11.20 -14.28
CA ARG A 468 23.60 12.37 -13.45
C ARG A 468 24.85 13.23 -13.27
N ASN A 469 24.71 14.55 -13.45
CA ASN A 469 25.83 15.50 -13.32
C ASN A 469 26.03 15.94 -11.86
N ARG A 470 26.20 14.95 -10.97
CA ARG A 470 26.22 15.07 -9.50
C ARG A 470 27.51 14.47 -8.90
N TYR A 471 27.59 14.38 -7.56
CA TYR A 471 28.86 14.14 -6.86
C TYR A 471 28.88 12.85 -6.02
N TRP A 472 27.77 12.53 -5.35
CA TRP A 472 27.63 11.43 -4.42
C TRP A 472 26.84 10.27 -5.04
N GLY A 473 27.58 9.30 -5.56
CA GLY A 473 27.04 8.03 -6.06
C GLY A 473 28.09 7.22 -6.79
N THR A 474 27.69 6.05 -7.29
CA THR A 474 28.57 5.20 -8.10
C THR A 474 28.97 5.93 -9.38
N PRO A 475 30.27 6.18 -9.64
CA PRO A 475 30.67 6.85 -10.87
C PRO A 475 30.54 5.94 -12.09
N ILE A 476 30.22 6.52 -13.24
CA ILE A 476 30.18 5.76 -14.49
C ILE A 476 31.62 5.44 -14.91
N PRO A 477 31.97 4.16 -15.18
CA PRO A 477 33.35 3.71 -15.33
C PRO A 477 33.87 3.89 -16.77
N VAL A 478 33.63 5.07 -17.37
CA VAL A 478 34.01 5.39 -18.74
C VAL A 478 35.14 6.40 -18.75
N TRP A 479 36.25 6.05 -19.41
CA TRP A 479 37.37 6.94 -19.69
C TRP A 479 37.40 7.35 -21.15
N LYS A 480 37.61 8.64 -21.40
CA LYS A 480 37.71 9.22 -22.75
C LYS A 480 39.03 9.96 -22.93
N SER A 481 39.52 9.95 -24.16
CA SER A 481 40.61 10.82 -24.59
C SER A 481 40.21 12.29 -24.43
N ASP A 482 41.12 13.12 -23.92
CA ASP A 482 40.96 14.58 -23.88
C ASP A 482 41.34 15.28 -25.21
N ASP A 483 41.76 14.51 -26.23
CA ASP A 483 42.07 15.02 -27.56
C ASP A 483 41.15 14.38 -28.63
N PRO A 484 40.29 15.17 -29.32
CA PRO A 484 39.42 14.65 -30.37
C PRO A 484 40.17 14.14 -31.61
N ALA A 485 41.45 14.47 -31.79
CA ALA A 485 42.27 13.92 -32.88
C ALA A 485 42.65 12.45 -32.63
N TYR A 486 42.63 12.00 -31.37
CA TYR A 486 42.89 10.63 -30.95
C TYR A 486 41.71 10.10 -30.13
N PRO A 487 40.51 9.95 -30.72
CA PRO A 487 39.32 9.57 -29.99
C PRO A 487 39.41 8.12 -29.51
N ARG A 488 39.28 7.94 -28.20
CA ARG A 488 39.25 6.62 -27.55
C ARG A 488 38.25 6.64 -26.41
N VAL A 489 37.54 5.54 -26.21
CA VAL A 489 36.64 5.30 -25.08
C VAL A 489 36.97 3.93 -24.49
N ASP A 490 37.35 3.88 -23.21
CA ASP A 490 37.56 2.65 -22.45
C ASP A 490 36.50 2.54 -21.35
N VAL A 491 35.91 1.35 -21.18
CA VAL A 491 34.94 1.06 -20.12
C VAL A 491 35.48 -0.06 -19.24
N TYR A 492 35.59 0.22 -17.94
CA TYR A 492 36.11 -0.72 -16.94
C TYR A 492 34.95 -1.36 -16.17
N GLY A 493 35.11 -2.62 -15.78
CA GLY A 493 34.08 -3.33 -15.02
C GLY A 493 34.59 -4.06 -13.79
N SER A 494 35.82 -3.82 -13.36
CA SER A 494 36.36 -4.34 -12.09
C SER A 494 37.52 -3.51 -11.56
N LEU A 495 37.80 -3.65 -10.27
CA LEU A 495 38.97 -3.11 -9.59
C LEU A 495 40.27 -3.70 -10.18
N ASP A 496 40.25 -4.96 -10.63
CA ASP A 496 41.40 -5.61 -11.28
C ASP A 496 41.74 -4.96 -12.63
N GLU A 497 40.73 -4.60 -13.43
CA GLU A 497 40.95 -3.88 -14.69
C GLU A 497 41.49 -2.47 -14.44
N LEU A 498 40.98 -1.78 -13.41
CA LEU A 498 41.48 -0.47 -13.00
C LEU A 498 42.93 -0.55 -12.50
N GLU A 499 43.26 -1.50 -11.63
CA GLU A 499 44.62 -1.71 -11.12
C GLU A 499 45.62 -2.00 -12.25
N ARG A 500 45.22 -2.84 -13.21
CA ARG A 500 46.06 -3.18 -14.37
C ARG A 500 46.41 -1.95 -15.22
N ASP A 501 45.45 -1.07 -15.49
CA ASP A 501 45.61 0.03 -16.43
C ASP A 501 46.15 1.31 -15.77
N PHE A 502 45.90 1.52 -14.47
CA PHE A 502 46.33 2.72 -13.73
C PHE A 502 47.50 2.45 -12.76
N GLY A 503 47.85 1.19 -12.52
CA GLY A 503 48.95 0.79 -11.64
C GLY A 503 48.66 0.93 -10.13
N VAL A 504 47.42 1.29 -9.77
CA VAL A 504 46.96 1.42 -8.39
C VAL A 504 45.56 0.84 -8.25
N ARG A 505 45.36 0.02 -7.22
CA ARG A 505 44.02 -0.48 -6.86
C ARG A 505 43.27 0.58 -6.04
N PRO A 506 42.15 1.14 -6.51
CA PRO A 506 41.40 2.11 -5.74
C PRO A 506 40.73 1.45 -4.53
N THR A 507 40.82 2.10 -3.37
CA THR A 507 40.13 1.69 -2.13
C THR A 507 38.81 2.41 -1.92
N ASP A 508 38.60 3.52 -2.63
CA ASP A 508 37.34 4.26 -2.67
C ASP A 508 37.06 4.60 -4.14
N LEU A 509 35.93 4.10 -4.65
CA LEU A 509 35.48 4.36 -6.01
C LEU A 509 34.73 5.69 -6.13
N HIS A 510 34.47 6.44 -5.07
CA HIS A 510 33.73 7.69 -5.17
C HIS A 510 34.56 8.82 -5.79
N ARG A 511 33.87 9.85 -6.28
CA ARG A 511 34.51 11.14 -6.58
C ARG A 511 35.00 11.80 -5.27
N PRO A 512 36.11 12.55 -5.28
CA PRO A 512 36.97 12.81 -6.43
C PRO A 512 38.03 11.72 -6.68
N TYR A 513 38.21 10.76 -5.77
CA TYR A 513 39.34 9.81 -5.80
C TYR A 513 39.44 9.02 -7.12
N ILE A 514 38.31 8.55 -7.65
CA ILE A 514 38.30 7.82 -8.93
C ILE A 514 38.64 8.72 -10.14
N ASP A 515 38.43 10.03 -10.04
CA ASP A 515 38.69 10.99 -11.12
C ASP A 515 40.20 11.24 -11.29
N GLU A 516 41.00 10.93 -10.26
CA GLU A 516 42.47 11.05 -10.28
C GLU A 516 43.14 9.94 -11.10
N LEU A 517 42.43 8.83 -11.34
CA LEU A 517 42.91 7.74 -12.18
C LEU A 517 42.96 8.20 -13.64
N THR A 518 44.15 8.56 -14.11
CA THR A 518 44.41 9.00 -15.47
C THR A 518 45.61 8.26 -16.05
N ARG A 519 45.63 8.07 -17.36
CA ARG A 519 46.76 7.44 -18.07
C ARG A 519 46.97 8.06 -19.44
N PRO A 520 48.19 8.04 -20.01
CA PRO A 520 48.39 8.44 -21.41
C PRO A 520 47.45 7.66 -22.34
N ASN A 521 46.92 8.35 -23.36
CA ASN A 521 46.12 7.70 -24.39
C ASN A 521 47.00 6.75 -25.21
N PRO A 522 46.70 5.43 -25.24
CA PRO A 522 47.51 4.45 -25.95
C PRO A 522 47.44 4.61 -27.48
N ASP A 523 46.42 5.30 -28.00
CA ASP A 523 46.24 5.53 -29.43
C ASP A 523 46.97 6.80 -29.92
N ASP A 524 47.50 7.61 -29.01
CA ASP A 524 48.31 8.79 -29.33
C ASP A 524 49.81 8.47 -29.26
N PRO A 525 50.50 8.34 -30.41
CA PRO A 525 51.92 8.01 -30.45
C PRO A 525 52.81 9.14 -29.89
N THR A 526 52.28 10.34 -29.69
CA THR A 526 53.00 11.47 -29.09
C THR A 526 52.99 11.43 -27.56
N GLY A 527 52.08 10.65 -26.97
CA GLY A 527 51.89 10.54 -25.53
C GLY A 527 51.38 11.82 -24.86
N LYS A 528 50.76 12.74 -25.62
CA LYS A 528 50.30 14.05 -25.10
C LYS A 528 48.87 14.01 -24.61
N SER A 529 48.00 13.27 -25.29
CA SER A 529 46.61 13.10 -24.88
C SER A 529 46.50 12.10 -23.72
N THR A 530 45.50 12.33 -22.87
CA THR A 530 45.28 11.61 -21.62
C THR A 530 43.88 11.01 -21.61
N MET A 531 43.77 9.77 -21.15
CA MET A 531 42.49 9.15 -20.82
C MET A 531 42.00 9.67 -19.47
N ARG A 532 40.80 10.25 -19.43
CA ARG A 532 40.16 10.82 -18.24
C ARG A 532 38.76 10.26 -18.07
N ARG A 533 38.35 9.98 -16.84
CA ARG A 533 36.97 9.55 -16.56
C ARG A 533 36.00 10.68 -16.96
N ILE A 534 34.85 10.33 -17.50
CA ILE A 534 33.72 11.28 -17.56
C ILE A 534 33.32 11.67 -16.14
N GLU A 535 32.78 12.86 -15.92
CA GLU A 535 32.46 13.29 -14.56
C GLU A 535 31.18 12.68 -13.99
N ASP A 536 30.32 12.15 -14.86
CA ASP A 536 28.99 11.66 -14.52
C ASP A 536 29.02 10.50 -13.50
N ILE A 537 28.00 10.50 -12.63
CA ILE A 537 27.66 9.36 -11.76
C ILE A 537 26.39 8.68 -12.27
N PHE A 538 26.14 7.46 -11.83
CA PHE A 538 24.92 6.74 -12.15
C PHE A 538 23.68 7.39 -11.53
N ASP A 539 22.56 7.20 -12.21
CA ASP A 539 21.23 7.26 -11.65
C ASP A 539 21.14 6.29 -10.45
N VAL A 540 20.60 6.76 -9.33
CA VAL A 540 20.44 5.95 -8.11
C VAL A 540 19.57 4.71 -8.34
N TRP A 541 18.68 4.76 -9.33
CA TRP A 541 17.88 3.61 -9.74
C TRP A 541 18.68 2.48 -10.41
N PHE A 542 19.89 2.79 -10.89
CA PHE A 542 20.85 1.80 -11.40
C PHE A 542 21.54 1.05 -10.27
N ASP A 543 21.91 1.75 -9.19
CA ASP A 543 22.45 1.12 -7.98
C ASP A 543 21.40 0.19 -7.35
N SER A 544 20.20 0.70 -7.05
CA SER A 544 19.14 -0.09 -6.44
C SER A 544 18.65 -1.22 -7.35
N GLY A 545 18.56 -1.00 -8.67
CA GLY A 545 18.24 -2.05 -9.64
C GLY A 545 19.31 -3.15 -9.74
N SER A 546 20.54 -2.87 -9.32
CA SER A 546 21.65 -3.83 -9.30
C SER A 546 21.69 -4.70 -8.04
N MET A 547 20.85 -4.40 -7.04
CA MET A 547 20.81 -5.06 -5.73
C MET A 547 20.86 -6.60 -5.77
N PRO A 548 20.12 -7.31 -6.65
CA PRO A 548 20.07 -8.79 -6.60
C PRO A 548 21.44 -9.47 -6.66
N TYR A 549 22.34 -8.94 -7.48
CA TYR A 549 23.71 -9.46 -7.66
C TYR A 549 24.74 -8.64 -6.88
N ALA A 550 24.55 -7.32 -6.76
CA ALA A 550 25.52 -6.45 -6.08
C ALA A 550 25.60 -6.67 -4.57
N GLN A 551 24.50 -7.08 -3.91
CA GLN A 551 24.50 -7.36 -2.47
C GLN A 551 25.38 -8.56 -2.05
N VAL A 552 25.79 -9.38 -3.02
CA VAL A 552 26.64 -10.57 -2.84
C VAL A 552 27.95 -10.48 -3.64
N HIS A 553 28.31 -9.28 -4.11
CA HIS A 553 29.55 -9.02 -4.86
C HIS A 553 29.70 -9.87 -6.14
N TYR A 554 28.58 -10.23 -6.77
CA TYR A 554 28.59 -10.98 -8.03
C TYR A 554 29.11 -10.10 -9.18
N PRO A 555 29.96 -10.61 -10.09
CA PRO A 555 30.37 -12.01 -10.24
C PRO A 555 31.69 -12.39 -9.55
N PHE A 556 32.30 -11.46 -8.80
CA PHE A 556 33.62 -11.64 -8.20
C PHE A 556 33.58 -12.69 -7.09
N GLU A 557 32.51 -12.66 -6.30
CA GLU A 557 32.22 -13.64 -5.26
C GLU A 557 30.81 -14.21 -5.40
N ASN A 558 30.51 -15.26 -4.64
CA ASN A 558 29.17 -15.83 -4.47
C ASN A 558 28.43 -16.23 -5.76
N GLN A 559 29.14 -16.47 -6.86
CA GLN A 559 28.55 -16.82 -8.15
C GLN A 559 27.57 -18.00 -8.08
N LYS A 560 27.98 -19.11 -7.44
CA LYS A 560 27.13 -20.31 -7.28
C LYS A 560 25.87 -20.02 -6.47
N TRP A 561 25.98 -19.14 -5.47
CA TRP A 561 24.83 -18.72 -4.68
C TRP A 561 23.88 -17.91 -5.57
N PHE A 562 24.36 -16.86 -6.24
CA PHE A 562 23.52 -16.04 -7.11
C PHE A 562 22.82 -16.88 -8.21
N ASP A 563 23.54 -17.77 -8.89
CA ASP A 563 22.99 -18.60 -9.97
C ASP A 563 21.83 -19.50 -9.52
N SER A 564 21.82 -19.91 -8.25
CA SER A 564 20.75 -20.73 -7.65
C SER A 564 19.66 -19.93 -6.95
N HIS A 565 19.92 -18.67 -6.60
CA HIS A 565 19.03 -17.79 -5.83
C HIS A 565 18.40 -16.66 -6.69
N PHE A 566 18.72 -16.60 -7.99
CA PHE A 566 18.14 -15.66 -8.95
C PHE A 566 17.24 -16.38 -9.99
N PRO A 567 15.98 -15.97 -10.16
CA PRO A 567 15.32 -14.80 -9.56
C PRO A 567 14.83 -15.02 -8.12
N GLY A 568 14.77 -13.93 -7.33
CA GLY A 568 14.25 -13.96 -5.97
C GLY A 568 12.78 -14.39 -5.90
N ASP A 569 12.39 -15.06 -4.82
CA ASP A 569 11.05 -15.62 -4.66
C ASP A 569 9.98 -14.56 -4.33
N PHE A 570 10.34 -13.52 -3.56
CA PHE A 570 9.38 -12.54 -3.07
C PHE A 570 9.95 -11.13 -2.92
N ILE A 571 9.11 -10.15 -3.30
CA ILE A 571 9.34 -8.72 -3.13
C ILE A 571 8.02 -8.02 -2.78
N VAL A 572 8.08 -6.93 -2.00
CA VAL A 572 6.91 -6.10 -1.70
C VAL A 572 7.31 -4.64 -1.55
N GLU A 573 6.61 -3.76 -2.25
CA GLU A 573 6.73 -2.31 -2.11
C GLU A 573 5.41 -1.61 -2.49
N TYR A 574 5.38 -0.29 -2.32
CA TYR A 574 4.30 0.58 -2.79
C TYR A 574 4.16 0.53 -4.32
N ILE A 575 2.91 0.58 -4.81
CA ILE A 575 2.53 0.50 -6.22
C ILE A 575 3.26 1.49 -7.16
N GLY A 576 3.74 2.64 -6.66
CA GLY A 576 4.56 3.56 -7.48
C GLY A 576 5.92 3.00 -7.87
N GLN A 577 6.41 1.93 -7.21
CA GLN A 577 7.62 1.23 -7.62
C GLN A 577 7.49 0.51 -8.97
N THR A 578 6.27 0.40 -9.53
CA THR A 578 6.06 0.03 -10.95
C THR A 578 6.76 0.97 -11.94
N ARG A 579 7.17 2.17 -11.51
CA ARG A 579 7.98 3.14 -12.26
C ARG A 579 9.32 3.45 -11.58
N GLY A 580 9.64 2.75 -10.51
CA GLY A 580 10.89 2.88 -9.76
C GLY A 580 11.61 1.54 -9.74
N TRP A 581 11.75 0.96 -8.55
CA TRP A 581 12.59 -0.21 -8.32
C TRP A 581 12.15 -1.45 -9.07
N PHE A 582 10.84 -1.76 -9.15
CA PHE A 582 10.37 -2.92 -9.93
C PHE A 582 10.75 -2.81 -11.40
N TYR A 583 10.68 -1.59 -11.95
CA TYR A 583 11.02 -1.32 -13.34
C TYR A 583 12.52 -1.49 -13.60
N THR A 584 13.38 -0.89 -12.78
CA THR A 584 14.83 -0.97 -13.01
C THR A 584 15.42 -2.33 -12.69
N LEU A 585 14.90 -3.04 -11.68
CA LEU A 585 15.18 -4.46 -11.48
C LEU A 585 14.87 -5.28 -12.74
N HIS A 586 13.69 -5.07 -13.34
CA HIS A 586 13.26 -5.85 -14.50
C HIS A 586 14.03 -5.49 -15.78
N ILE A 587 14.43 -4.23 -15.94
CA ILE A 587 15.36 -3.80 -17.01
C ILE A 587 16.68 -4.58 -16.90
N LEU A 588 17.33 -4.52 -15.73
CA LEU A 588 18.67 -5.09 -15.56
C LEU A 588 18.62 -6.62 -15.55
N ALA A 589 17.60 -7.22 -14.94
CA ALA A 589 17.35 -8.66 -15.00
C ALA A 589 17.23 -9.18 -16.44
N THR A 590 16.44 -8.48 -17.27
CA THR A 590 16.25 -8.84 -18.67
C THR A 590 17.54 -8.65 -19.47
N ALA A 591 18.15 -7.47 -19.37
CA ALA A 591 19.33 -7.13 -20.19
C ALA A 591 20.58 -7.95 -19.83
N LEU A 592 20.77 -8.27 -18.55
CA LEU A 592 21.96 -8.99 -18.08
C LEU A 592 21.77 -10.50 -18.14
N PHE A 593 20.58 -11.02 -17.77
CA PHE A 593 20.37 -12.44 -17.48
C PHE A 593 19.23 -13.10 -18.27
N ASP A 594 18.45 -12.35 -19.05
CA ASP A 594 17.25 -12.84 -19.77
C ASP A 594 16.27 -13.63 -18.89
N LYS A 595 16.00 -13.10 -17.69
CA LYS A 595 15.10 -13.71 -16.69
C LYS A 595 14.16 -12.65 -16.10
N PRO A 596 13.00 -13.03 -15.53
CA PRO A 596 12.22 -12.11 -14.71
C PRO A 596 13.05 -11.66 -13.49
N ALA A 597 12.81 -10.45 -12.98
CA ALA A 597 13.56 -9.96 -11.81
C ALA A 597 13.24 -10.70 -10.50
N PHE A 598 12.02 -11.19 -10.37
CA PHE A 598 11.49 -11.86 -9.18
C PHE A 598 10.30 -12.75 -9.57
N LYS A 599 9.96 -13.74 -8.73
CA LYS A 599 8.85 -14.67 -8.99
C LYS A 599 7.51 -14.12 -8.51
N THR A 600 7.46 -13.52 -7.32
CA THR A 600 6.22 -13.00 -6.71
C THR A 600 6.39 -11.57 -6.23
N CYS A 601 5.46 -10.68 -6.58
CA CYS A 601 5.47 -9.28 -6.16
C CYS A 601 4.13 -8.85 -5.55
N VAL A 602 4.17 -8.30 -4.35
CA VAL A 602 3.05 -7.56 -3.76
C VAL A 602 3.27 -6.06 -3.98
N ALA A 603 2.35 -5.42 -4.69
CA ALA A 603 2.35 -3.99 -4.95
C ALA A 603 1.17 -3.35 -4.20
N HIS A 604 1.42 -2.85 -2.99
CA HIS A 604 0.36 -2.30 -2.14
C HIS A 604 0.01 -0.85 -2.49
N GLY A 605 -1.21 -0.42 -2.14
CA GLY A 605 -1.67 0.95 -2.40
C GLY A 605 -1.09 2.01 -1.47
N ILE A 606 -1.74 3.18 -1.41
CA ILE A 606 -1.21 4.38 -0.75
C ILE A 606 -1.87 4.58 0.61
N VAL A 607 -1.05 4.94 1.61
CA VAL A 607 -1.54 5.38 2.92
C VAL A 607 -1.87 6.87 2.87
N LEU A 608 -3.09 7.22 3.27
CA LEU A 608 -3.64 8.56 3.27
C LEU A 608 -3.78 9.08 4.72
N GLY A 609 -3.60 10.38 4.88
CA GLY A 609 -3.85 11.10 6.13
C GLY A 609 -5.33 11.07 6.52
N ASN A 610 -5.62 11.58 7.71
CA ASN A 610 -6.99 11.66 8.25
C ASN A 610 -7.95 12.55 7.41
N ASP A 611 -7.37 13.42 6.57
CA ASP A 611 -8.04 14.31 5.62
C ASP A 611 -8.30 13.65 4.25
N GLY A 612 -7.87 12.40 4.05
CA GLY A 612 -7.96 11.69 2.78
C GLY A 612 -6.93 12.13 1.73
N GLN A 613 -6.02 13.05 2.07
CA GLN A 613 -4.91 13.43 1.19
C GLN A 613 -3.71 12.52 1.44
N LYS A 614 -2.75 12.51 0.50
CA LYS A 614 -1.49 11.80 0.69
C LYS A 614 -0.81 12.32 1.96
N MET A 615 -0.31 11.41 2.80
CA MET A 615 0.38 11.80 4.03
C MET A 615 1.61 12.65 3.71
N SER A 616 1.80 13.74 4.45
CA SER A 616 3.04 14.53 4.33
C SER A 616 3.49 15.12 5.66
N LYS A 617 4.82 15.19 5.84
CA LYS A 617 5.44 15.80 7.04
C LYS A 617 5.09 17.28 7.18
N SER A 618 4.87 17.99 6.07
CA SER A 618 4.48 19.41 6.07
C SER A 618 3.02 19.62 6.47
N LEU A 619 2.11 18.74 6.06
CA LEU A 619 0.68 18.81 6.40
C LEU A 619 0.38 18.33 7.83
N ARG A 620 1.26 17.49 8.41
CA ARG A 620 1.07 16.87 9.74
C ARG A 620 -0.32 16.20 9.86
N ASN A 621 -0.78 15.59 8.77
CA ASN A 621 -2.12 15.01 8.63
C ASN A 621 -2.21 13.53 9.05
N TYR A 622 -1.28 13.06 9.90
CA TYR A 622 -1.26 11.67 10.37
C TYR A 622 -0.80 11.57 11.84
N PRO A 623 -1.26 10.54 12.60
CA PRO A 623 -0.86 10.34 14.00
C PRO A 623 0.63 9.99 14.11
N ASP A 624 1.35 10.46 15.13
CA ASP A 624 2.76 10.09 15.32
C ASP A 624 2.89 8.56 15.57
N VAL A 625 3.84 7.91 14.89
CA VAL A 625 3.98 6.45 14.96
C VAL A 625 4.47 6.00 16.33
N THR A 626 5.39 6.75 16.94
CA THR A 626 5.95 6.42 18.26
C THR A 626 4.87 6.53 19.32
N GLU A 627 4.06 7.60 19.28
CA GLU A 627 2.93 7.77 20.20
C GLU A 627 1.92 6.61 20.08
N VAL A 628 1.66 6.11 18.86
CA VAL A 628 0.77 4.95 18.68
C VAL A 628 1.39 3.67 19.24
N PHE A 629 2.68 3.44 19.02
CA PHE A 629 3.37 2.29 19.61
C PHE A 629 3.33 2.31 21.13
N ASP A 630 3.49 3.46 21.75
CA ASP A 630 3.47 3.59 23.21
C ASP A 630 2.06 3.48 23.80
N ARG A 631 1.04 3.87 23.03
CA ARG A 631 -0.36 3.85 23.47
C ARG A 631 -1.07 2.52 23.21
N ASP A 632 -1.00 2.02 21.98
CA ASP A 632 -1.82 0.89 21.50
C ASP A 632 -0.97 -0.37 21.22
N GLY A 633 0.30 -0.21 20.85
CA GLY A 633 1.23 -1.30 20.53
C GLY A 633 1.42 -1.54 19.02
N SER A 634 2.52 -2.20 18.67
CA SER A 634 2.87 -2.56 17.29
C SER A 634 1.93 -3.63 16.73
N ASP A 635 1.49 -4.61 17.52
CA ASP A 635 0.58 -5.66 17.03
C ASP A 635 -0.79 -5.06 16.66
N ALA A 636 -1.26 -4.05 17.40
CA ALA A 636 -2.50 -3.33 17.09
C ALA A 636 -2.39 -2.58 15.75
N MET A 637 -1.27 -1.87 15.55
CA MET A 637 -0.99 -1.15 14.31
C MET A 637 -0.82 -2.11 13.12
N ARG A 638 -0.05 -3.20 13.31
CA ARG A 638 0.13 -4.28 12.34
C ARG A 638 -1.21 -4.83 11.90
N TRP A 639 -2.06 -5.20 12.86
CA TRP A 639 -3.38 -5.72 12.58
C TRP A 639 -4.24 -4.76 11.77
N PHE A 640 -4.33 -3.49 12.20
CA PHE A 640 -5.13 -2.48 11.51
C PHE A 640 -4.73 -2.30 10.04
N LEU A 641 -3.42 -2.19 9.76
CA LEU A 641 -2.93 -2.01 8.40
C LEU A 641 -3.10 -3.27 7.56
N MET A 642 -2.78 -4.45 8.11
CA MET A 642 -2.76 -5.72 7.40
C MET A 642 -4.15 -6.33 7.17
N ALA A 643 -5.11 -6.08 8.06
CA ALA A 643 -6.50 -6.48 7.88
C ALA A 643 -7.22 -5.63 6.82
N SER A 644 -6.66 -4.48 6.45
CA SER A 644 -7.25 -3.55 5.49
C SER A 644 -7.09 -4.01 4.02
N PRO A 645 -7.86 -3.42 3.07
CA PRO A 645 -7.76 -3.78 1.65
C PRO A 645 -6.51 -3.19 0.95
N ILE A 646 -5.59 -2.51 1.66
CA ILE A 646 -4.45 -1.81 1.04
C ILE A 646 -3.52 -2.71 0.23
N LEU A 647 -3.37 -3.98 0.65
CA LEU A 647 -2.55 -4.97 -0.04
C LEU A 647 -3.18 -5.46 -1.35
N ARG A 648 -4.46 -5.12 -1.59
CA ARG A 648 -5.16 -5.37 -2.85
C ARG A 648 -5.10 -4.15 -3.79
N GLY A 649 -4.15 -3.23 -3.55
CA GLY A 649 -3.89 -2.04 -4.36
C GLY A 649 -4.77 -0.83 -4.05
N GLY A 650 -5.63 -0.91 -3.03
CA GLY A 650 -6.49 0.21 -2.61
C GLY A 650 -5.80 1.23 -1.71
N ASN A 651 -6.42 2.40 -1.51
CA ASN A 651 -5.94 3.40 -0.56
C ASN A 651 -6.49 3.15 0.86
N LEU A 652 -5.73 3.53 1.89
CA LEU A 652 -6.16 3.42 3.28
C LEU A 652 -6.02 4.75 4.02
N ILE A 653 -7.10 5.21 4.64
CA ILE A 653 -7.07 6.32 5.59
C ILE A 653 -6.70 5.77 6.98
N VAL A 654 -5.63 6.30 7.56
CA VAL A 654 -5.21 5.89 8.92
C VAL A 654 -5.97 6.70 9.96
N THR A 655 -6.63 6.00 10.89
CA THR A 655 -7.34 6.62 12.01
C THR A 655 -6.97 5.95 13.32
N GLU A 656 -6.87 6.73 14.40
CA GLU A 656 -6.64 6.20 15.74
C GLU A 656 -7.72 5.21 16.18
N GLN A 657 -8.96 5.46 15.78
CA GLN A 657 -10.10 4.60 16.11
C GLN A 657 -9.94 3.22 15.47
N GLY A 658 -9.50 3.15 14.21
CA GLY A 658 -9.24 1.88 13.53
C GLY A 658 -8.14 1.06 14.20
N ILE A 659 -7.07 1.71 14.68
CA ILE A 659 -5.99 1.04 15.42
C ILE A 659 -6.50 0.45 16.74
N ARG A 660 -7.29 1.24 17.51
CA ARG A 660 -7.92 0.77 18.76
C ARG A 660 -8.93 -0.36 18.53
N ASP A 661 -9.63 -0.36 17.41
CA ASP A 661 -10.56 -1.43 17.09
C ASP A 661 -9.82 -2.75 16.78
N GLY A 662 -8.61 -2.69 16.22
CA GLY A 662 -7.74 -3.87 16.08
C GLY A 662 -7.45 -4.57 17.42
N VAL A 663 -7.18 -3.80 18.48
CA VAL A 663 -7.00 -4.33 19.85
C VAL A 663 -8.24 -5.11 20.32
N ARG A 664 -9.43 -4.55 20.08
CA ARG A 664 -10.71 -5.15 20.52
C ARG A 664 -11.10 -6.38 19.72
N GLN A 665 -10.75 -6.42 18.43
CA GLN A 665 -11.16 -7.46 17.53
C GLN A 665 -10.40 -8.78 17.74
N VAL A 666 -9.13 -8.75 18.15
CA VAL A 666 -8.31 -9.97 18.21
C VAL A 666 -7.35 -10.06 19.40
N LEU A 667 -6.62 -8.98 19.76
CA LEU A 667 -5.65 -9.00 20.86
C LEU A 667 -6.34 -9.30 22.20
N LEU A 668 -7.40 -8.54 22.54
CA LEU A 668 -8.17 -8.74 23.77
C LEU A 668 -8.85 -10.11 23.81
N PRO A 669 -9.53 -10.60 22.76
CA PRO A 669 -10.05 -11.96 22.71
C PRO A 669 -9.02 -13.04 23.02
N LEU A 670 -7.85 -13.03 22.37
CA LEU A 670 -6.78 -14.01 22.60
C LEU A 670 -6.25 -13.94 24.03
N TRP A 671 -5.99 -12.72 24.53
CA TRP A 671 -5.56 -12.49 25.90
C TRP A 671 -6.58 -12.98 26.93
N ASN A 672 -7.86 -12.73 26.69
CA ASN A 672 -8.94 -13.15 27.58
C ASN A 672 -9.07 -14.67 27.61
N ALA A 673 -8.90 -15.37 26.49
CA ALA A 673 -8.89 -16.84 26.46
C ALA A 673 -7.72 -17.42 27.27
N TYR A 674 -6.51 -16.86 27.11
CA TYR A 674 -5.32 -17.27 27.87
C TYR A 674 -5.47 -17.02 29.38
N THR A 675 -5.86 -15.81 29.76
CA THR A 675 -6.03 -15.43 31.17
C THR A 675 -7.16 -16.21 31.84
N PHE A 676 -8.23 -16.53 31.12
CA PHE A 676 -9.28 -17.42 31.58
C PHE A 676 -8.72 -18.82 31.89
N LEU A 677 -7.95 -19.42 30.97
CA LEU A 677 -7.31 -20.72 31.21
C LEU A 677 -6.38 -20.66 32.43
N ALA A 678 -5.52 -19.64 32.51
CA ALA A 678 -4.56 -19.48 33.60
C ALA A 678 -5.22 -19.24 34.97
N LEU A 679 -6.41 -18.65 34.99
CA LEU A 679 -7.17 -18.39 36.21
C LEU A 679 -7.85 -19.66 36.74
N TYR A 680 -8.51 -20.41 35.87
CA TYR A 680 -9.40 -21.50 36.27
C TYR A 680 -8.77 -22.90 36.22
N ALA A 681 -7.68 -23.11 35.48
CA ALA A 681 -7.02 -24.41 35.47
C ALA A 681 -6.21 -24.64 36.76
N PRO A 682 -6.49 -25.70 37.55
CA PRO A 682 -5.77 -25.99 38.79
C PRO A 682 -4.31 -26.42 38.55
N LYS A 683 -4.05 -26.97 37.36
CA LYS A 683 -2.73 -27.36 36.88
C LYS A 683 -2.62 -27.07 35.39
N LYS A 684 -1.39 -27.08 34.88
CA LYS A 684 -1.14 -26.99 33.44
C LYS A 684 -1.83 -28.17 32.72
N GLY A 685 -2.57 -27.85 31.67
CA GLY A 685 -3.21 -28.82 30.79
C GLY A 685 -2.19 -29.54 29.91
N THR A 686 -2.66 -30.55 29.20
CA THR A 686 -1.89 -31.35 28.25
C THR A 686 -2.44 -31.19 26.84
N TRP A 687 -1.56 -31.30 25.85
CA TRP A 687 -1.98 -31.28 24.44
C TRP A 687 -2.81 -32.53 24.13
N ARG A 688 -4.05 -32.35 23.67
CA ARG A 688 -5.04 -33.42 23.49
C ARG A 688 -6.16 -33.01 22.52
N THR A 689 -6.63 -33.96 21.72
CA THR A 689 -7.63 -33.71 20.66
C THR A 689 -8.78 -34.72 20.59
N ASP A 690 -8.90 -35.63 21.57
CA ASP A 690 -9.82 -36.77 21.52
C ASP A 690 -11.05 -36.65 22.44
N SER A 691 -11.28 -35.46 23.04
CA SER A 691 -12.48 -35.16 23.84
C SER A 691 -13.76 -35.54 23.10
N LYS A 692 -14.72 -36.11 23.84
CA LYS A 692 -16.02 -36.52 23.29
C LYS A 692 -17.07 -35.42 23.42
N HIS A 693 -16.79 -34.37 24.19
CA HIS A 693 -17.73 -33.28 24.38
C HIS A 693 -17.91 -32.49 23.07
N VAL A 694 -19.16 -32.14 22.75
CA VAL A 694 -19.53 -31.56 21.46
C VAL A 694 -18.84 -30.21 21.19
N LEU A 695 -18.72 -29.37 22.22
CA LEU A 695 -18.04 -28.06 22.11
C LEU A 695 -16.53 -28.21 21.88
N ASP A 696 -15.91 -29.23 22.46
CA ASP A 696 -14.47 -29.48 22.34
C ASP A 696 -14.14 -29.97 20.93
N ARG A 697 -14.93 -30.95 20.45
CA ARG A 697 -14.84 -31.43 19.07
C ARG A 697 -15.05 -30.31 18.07
N TYR A 698 -16.04 -29.45 18.31
CA TYR A 698 -16.32 -28.33 17.43
C TYR A 698 -15.16 -27.32 17.38
N ILE A 699 -14.64 -26.87 18.53
CA ILE A 699 -13.58 -25.85 18.52
C ILE A 699 -12.28 -26.39 17.90
N LEU A 700 -11.96 -27.68 18.11
CA LEU A 700 -10.81 -28.34 17.48
C LEU A 700 -11.01 -28.48 15.96
N ALA A 701 -12.20 -28.88 15.51
CA ALA A 701 -12.51 -28.97 14.09
C ALA A 701 -12.52 -27.59 13.41
N LYS A 702 -13.02 -26.56 14.10
CA LYS A 702 -12.99 -25.19 13.59
C LYS A 702 -11.57 -24.61 13.54
N LEU A 703 -10.71 -25.00 14.49
CA LEU A 703 -9.28 -24.67 14.45
C LEU A 703 -8.58 -25.36 13.26
N ALA A 704 -9.00 -26.58 12.90
CA ALA A 704 -8.51 -27.25 11.69
C ALA A 704 -8.90 -26.50 10.42
N VAL A 705 -10.13 -25.95 10.35
CA VAL A 705 -10.60 -25.08 9.27
C VAL A 705 -9.80 -23.78 9.23
N LEU A 706 -9.65 -23.07 10.36
CA LEU A 706 -8.79 -21.88 10.45
C LEU A 706 -7.39 -22.18 9.89
N ARG A 707 -6.80 -23.31 10.29
CA ARG A 707 -5.47 -23.67 9.84
C ARG A 707 -5.43 -23.84 8.32
N ASP A 708 -6.36 -24.59 7.74
CA ASP A 708 -6.40 -24.81 6.28
C ASP A 708 -6.62 -23.49 5.53
N ASP A 709 -7.58 -22.68 5.95
CA ASP A 709 -7.96 -21.43 5.29
C ASP A 709 -6.85 -20.36 5.40
N LEU A 710 -6.26 -20.20 6.58
CA LEU A 710 -5.20 -19.23 6.82
C LEU A 710 -3.90 -19.62 6.10
N THR A 711 -3.63 -20.92 5.97
CA THR A 711 -2.54 -21.43 5.13
C THR A 711 -2.77 -21.07 3.66
N ALA A 712 -3.97 -21.31 3.14
CA ALA A 712 -4.32 -21.00 1.75
C ALA A 712 -4.18 -19.50 1.46
N SER A 713 -4.69 -18.64 2.35
CA SER A 713 -4.57 -17.18 2.24
C SER A 713 -3.12 -16.70 2.23
N LEU A 714 -2.30 -17.15 3.19
CA LEU A 714 -0.90 -16.73 3.29
C LEU A 714 -0.01 -17.28 2.17
N ASP A 715 -0.33 -18.45 1.60
CA ASP A 715 0.40 -18.99 0.44
C ASP A 715 0.32 -18.11 -0.80
N VAL A 716 -0.77 -17.33 -0.94
CA VAL A 716 -1.01 -16.36 -2.02
C VAL A 716 -0.94 -14.91 -1.55
N CYS A 717 -0.33 -14.66 -0.39
CA CYS A 717 -0.17 -13.32 0.19
C CYS A 717 -1.50 -12.55 0.43
N ASP A 718 -2.64 -13.22 0.57
CA ASP A 718 -3.91 -12.61 1.01
C ASP A 718 -3.92 -12.43 2.54
N ILE A 719 -3.09 -11.51 3.02
CA ILE A 719 -2.92 -11.23 4.46
C ILE A 719 -4.21 -10.68 5.07
N SER A 720 -4.97 -9.86 4.32
CA SER A 720 -6.26 -9.32 4.80
C SER A 720 -7.28 -10.45 5.00
N GLY A 721 -7.36 -11.42 4.08
CA GLY A 721 -8.17 -12.63 4.23
C GLY A 721 -7.74 -13.46 5.45
N ALA A 722 -6.43 -13.65 5.64
CA ALA A 722 -5.89 -14.35 6.81
C ALA A 722 -6.25 -13.68 8.15
N CYS A 723 -6.18 -12.34 8.21
CA CYS A 723 -6.63 -11.57 9.38
C CYS A 723 -8.12 -11.79 9.67
N ASP A 724 -8.98 -11.76 8.65
CA ASP A 724 -10.42 -11.95 8.85
C ASP A 724 -10.75 -13.36 9.33
N GLN A 725 -10.11 -14.38 8.77
CA GLN A 725 -10.26 -15.78 9.20
C GLN A 725 -9.89 -15.96 10.68
N LEU A 726 -8.75 -15.40 11.10
CA LEU A 726 -8.35 -15.44 12.51
C LEU A 726 -9.32 -14.68 13.42
N ARG A 727 -9.80 -13.49 13.00
CA ARG A 727 -10.81 -12.72 13.73
C ARG A 727 -12.08 -13.55 13.97
N GLN A 728 -12.61 -14.17 12.92
CA GLN A 728 -13.82 -15.00 13.00
C GLN A 728 -13.63 -16.21 13.92
N PHE A 729 -12.45 -16.85 13.90
CA PHE A 729 -12.13 -17.93 14.82
C PHE A 729 -12.06 -17.45 16.27
N THR A 730 -11.41 -16.30 16.55
CA THR A 730 -11.32 -15.77 17.92
C THR A 730 -12.69 -15.42 18.51
N GLU A 731 -13.64 -15.01 17.67
CA GLU A 731 -15.03 -14.82 18.06
C GLU A 731 -15.65 -16.15 18.54
N ALA A 732 -15.49 -17.22 17.75
CA ALA A 732 -15.97 -18.56 18.12
C ALA A 732 -15.29 -19.10 19.38
N LEU A 733 -13.98 -18.87 19.54
CA LEU A 733 -13.22 -19.29 20.72
C LEU A 733 -13.76 -18.61 21.99
N THR A 734 -13.95 -17.30 21.97
CA THR A 734 -14.22 -16.52 23.18
C THR A 734 -15.70 -16.39 23.49
N ASN A 735 -16.50 -15.95 22.53
CA ASN A 735 -17.93 -15.66 22.72
C ASN A 735 -18.79 -16.92 22.66
N TRP A 736 -18.25 -18.02 22.15
CA TRP A 736 -18.95 -19.31 22.12
C TRP A 736 -18.29 -20.33 23.03
N TYR A 737 -17.13 -20.87 22.67
CA TYR A 737 -16.52 -22.00 23.37
C TYR A 737 -16.19 -21.69 24.85
N VAL A 738 -15.40 -20.65 25.11
CA VAL A 738 -15.02 -20.26 26.48
C VAL A 738 -16.26 -19.90 27.30
N ARG A 739 -17.17 -19.08 26.76
CA ARG A 739 -18.38 -18.67 27.49
C ARG A 739 -19.28 -19.85 27.86
N ARG A 740 -19.53 -20.77 26.92
CA ARG A 740 -20.40 -21.94 27.11
C ARG A 740 -19.74 -23.04 27.96
N SER A 741 -18.42 -23.04 28.08
CA SER A 741 -17.70 -24.06 28.87
C SER A 741 -17.38 -23.62 30.29
N ARG A 742 -17.73 -22.39 30.73
CA ARG A 742 -17.34 -21.84 32.04
C ARG A 742 -17.65 -22.76 33.23
N SER A 743 -18.83 -23.38 33.26
CA SER A 743 -19.22 -24.33 34.31
C SER A 743 -18.23 -25.50 34.40
N ARG A 744 -17.83 -26.06 33.25
CA ARG A 744 -16.83 -27.14 33.17
C ARG A 744 -15.47 -26.73 33.72
N PHE A 745 -15.06 -25.47 33.54
CA PHE A 745 -13.85 -24.94 34.15
C PHE A 745 -13.98 -24.75 35.67
N TRP A 746 -15.16 -24.39 36.18
CA TRP A 746 -15.42 -24.33 37.63
C TRP A 746 -15.47 -25.72 38.27
N GLU A 747 -15.87 -26.73 37.50
CA GLU A 747 -15.84 -28.15 37.87
C GLU A 747 -14.45 -28.80 37.66
N GLU A 748 -13.46 -28.02 37.22
CA GLU A 748 -12.10 -28.48 36.92
C GLU A 748 -12.04 -29.63 35.90
N ASP A 749 -12.95 -29.65 34.92
CA ASP A 749 -13.03 -30.69 33.87
C ASP A 749 -11.72 -30.78 33.06
N PRO A 750 -10.98 -31.91 33.14
CA PRO A 750 -9.73 -32.09 32.41
C PRO A 750 -9.90 -31.99 30.88
N ASP A 751 -11.03 -32.47 30.32
CA ASP A 751 -11.25 -32.45 28.86
C ASP A 751 -11.34 -30.99 28.35
N ALA A 752 -12.02 -30.12 29.10
CA ALA A 752 -12.16 -28.70 28.75
C ALA A 752 -10.81 -27.95 28.84
N ILE A 753 -10.04 -28.23 29.90
CA ILE A 753 -8.74 -27.61 30.18
C ILE A 753 -7.70 -28.03 29.12
N ASP A 754 -7.61 -29.33 28.83
CA ASP A 754 -6.67 -29.88 27.85
C ASP A 754 -7.03 -29.43 26.42
N THR A 755 -8.33 -29.35 26.11
CA THR A 755 -8.79 -28.82 24.82
C THR A 755 -8.42 -27.34 24.67
N LEU A 756 -8.67 -26.49 25.67
CA LEU A 756 -8.33 -25.06 25.58
C LEU A 756 -6.81 -24.83 25.56
N HIS A 757 -6.03 -25.64 26.28
CA HIS A 757 -4.57 -25.66 26.17
C HIS A 757 -4.14 -25.88 24.72
N THR A 758 -4.65 -26.95 24.11
CA THR A 758 -4.34 -27.34 22.73
C THR A 758 -4.74 -26.26 21.73
N VAL A 759 -5.94 -25.69 21.90
CA VAL A 759 -6.45 -24.63 21.02
C VAL A 759 -5.56 -23.39 21.10
N LEU A 760 -5.18 -22.94 22.30
CA LEU A 760 -4.31 -21.76 22.46
C LEU A 760 -2.89 -22.00 21.95
N GLU A 761 -2.34 -23.19 22.16
CA GLU A 761 -1.03 -23.59 21.63
C GLU A 761 -1.00 -23.51 20.10
N VAL A 762 -1.95 -24.16 19.42
CA VAL A 762 -2.00 -24.18 17.96
C VAL A 762 -2.38 -22.81 17.39
N THR A 763 -3.33 -22.09 18.03
CA THR A 763 -3.69 -20.72 17.61
C THR A 763 -2.50 -19.78 17.73
N GLY A 764 -1.67 -19.91 18.77
CA GLY A 764 -0.43 -19.15 18.93
C GLY A 764 0.50 -19.31 17.74
N ARG A 765 0.71 -20.55 17.27
CA ARG A 765 1.51 -20.82 16.07
C ARG A 765 0.91 -20.24 14.78
N LEU A 766 -0.40 -20.36 14.58
CA LEU A 766 -1.07 -19.83 13.38
C LEU A 766 -1.08 -18.30 13.34
N ALA A 767 -1.26 -17.66 14.50
CA ALA A 767 -1.32 -16.20 14.60
C ALA A 767 0.07 -15.54 14.65
N ALA A 768 1.15 -16.29 14.90
CA ALA A 768 2.49 -15.75 15.11
C ALA A 768 3.01 -14.83 14.00
N PRO A 769 2.82 -15.11 12.70
CA PRO A 769 3.21 -14.16 11.66
C PRO A 769 2.43 -12.84 11.73
N LEU A 770 1.14 -12.91 12.04
CA LEU A 770 0.21 -11.76 12.03
C LEU A 770 0.30 -10.90 13.29
N LEU A 771 0.60 -11.51 14.44
CA LEU A 771 0.58 -10.89 15.77
C LEU A 771 1.78 -11.40 16.60
N PRO A 772 3.02 -11.12 16.17
CA PRO A 772 4.21 -11.81 16.66
C PRO A 772 4.51 -11.58 18.15
N LEU A 773 4.08 -10.45 18.72
CA LEU A 773 4.45 -10.07 20.09
C LEU A 773 3.48 -10.70 21.09
N ILE A 774 2.17 -10.51 20.92
CA ILE A 774 1.18 -11.05 21.86
C ILE A 774 1.13 -12.58 21.82
N THR A 775 1.33 -13.18 20.64
CA THR A 775 1.38 -14.64 20.50
C THR A 775 2.59 -15.24 21.19
N GLU A 776 3.73 -14.55 21.22
CA GLU A 776 4.90 -14.99 21.99
C GLU A 776 4.59 -15.05 23.49
N VAL A 777 3.96 -14.01 24.03
CA VAL A 777 3.57 -13.97 25.45
C VAL A 777 2.62 -15.12 25.79
N ILE A 778 1.55 -15.26 25.01
CA ILE A 778 0.52 -16.28 25.26
C ILE A 778 1.10 -17.68 25.08
N TRP A 779 1.81 -17.94 23.98
CA TRP A 779 2.31 -19.26 23.65
C TRP A 779 3.36 -19.71 24.65
N ARG A 780 4.33 -18.86 25.03
CA ARG A 780 5.29 -19.19 26.10
C ARG A 780 4.62 -19.37 27.45
N GLY A 781 3.56 -18.61 27.75
CA GLY A 781 2.75 -18.81 28.95
C GLY A 781 2.04 -20.17 28.97
N VAL A 782 1.54 -20.62 27.83
CA VAL A 782 0.84 -21.91 27.65
C VAL A 782 1.80 -23.09 27.62
N THR A 783 2.91 -23.01 26.88
CA THR A 783 3.82 -24.15 26.61
C THR A 783 5.04 -24.15 27.52
N GLY A 784 5.51 -22.99 27.98
CA GLY A 784 6.78 -22.86 28.70
C GLY A 784 8.02 -23.14 27.83
N GLU A 785 7.84 -23.25 26.52
CA GLU A 785 8.92 -23.48 25.56
C GLU A 785 9.60 -22.16 25.17
N ARG A 786 10.66 -22.26 24.35
CA ARG A 786 11.55 -21.13 24.03
C ARG A 786 10.83 -19.97 23.35
N SER A 787 10.31 -20.18 22.15
CA SER A 787 9.62 -19.16 21.36
C SER A 787 8.67 -19.79 20.34
N VAL A 788 7.52 -19.17 20.07
CA VAL A 788 6.56 -19.65 19.05
C VAL A 788 7.18 -19.58 17.66
N HIS A 789 8.08 -18.63 17.42
CA HIS A 789 8.76 -18.40 16.15
C HIS A 789 9.87 -19.43 15.86
N LEU A 790 10.15 -20.32 16.82
CA LEU A 790 11.04 -21.48 16.67
C LEU A 790 10.26 -22.79 16.50
N THR A 791 8.97 -22.72 16.17
CA THR A 791 8.13 -23.88 15.88
C THR A 791 7.88 -24.03 14.38
N ASP A 792 7.34 -25.18 13.99
CA ASP A 792 6.85 -25.41 12.62
C ASP A 792 5.36 -25.04 12.51
N TRP A 793 4.97 -24.60 11.32
CA TRP A 793 3.58 -24.34 10.97
C TRP A 793 2.76 -25.63 11.17
N PRO A 794 1.59 -25.56 11.83
CA PRO A 794 0.77 -26.75 12.08
C PRO A 794 0.43 -27.51 10.77
N GLU A 795 0.77 -28.80 10.72
CA GLU A 795 0.59 -29.62 9.52
C GLU A 795 -0.86 -30.02 9.24
N ALA A 796 -1.11 -30.48 8.01
CA ALA A 796 -2.35 -31.10 7.63
C ALA A 796 -2.63 -32.39 8.41
N GLY A 797 -3.78 -32.44 9.08
CA GLY A 797 -4.21 -33.60 9.87
C GLY A 797 -3.79 -33.58 11.34
N LEU A 798 -3.04 -32.57 11.79
CA LEU A 798 -2.69 -32.40 13.22
C LEU A 798 -3.94 -32.29 14.11
N LEU A 799 -5.00 -31.68 13.59
CA LEU A 799 -6.26 -31.44 14.27
C LEU A 799 -7.38 -32.29 13.66
N PRO A 800 -8.34 -32.77 14.48
CA PRO A 800 -9.46 -33.57 14.00
C PRO A 800 -10.33 -32.72 13.06
N LYS A 801 -10.71 -33.28 11.91
CA LYS A 801 -11.62 -32.64 10.96
C LYS A 801 -13.04 -33.18 11.15
N ASP A 802 -14.01 -32.27 11.22
CA ASP A 802 -15.44 -32.60 11.26
C ASP A 802 -16.22 -31.49 10.56
N ALA A 803 -16.13 -31.45 9.21
CA ALA A 803 -16.72 -30.37 8.41
C ALA A 803 -18.23 -30.24 8.61
N ARG A 804 -18.92 -31.37 8.85
CA ARG A 804 -20.36 -31.36 9.13
C ARG A 804 -20.64 -30.71 10.48
N LEU A 805 -19.94 -31.10 11.55
CA LEU A 805 -20.08 -30.47 12.86
C LEU A 805 -19.78 -28.96 12.83
N VAL A 806 -18.74 -28.55 12.10
CA VAL A 806 -18.40 -27.13 11.97
C VAL A 806 -19.53 -26.38 11.28
N ALA A 807 -20.02 -26.86 10.13
CA ALA A 807 -21.12 -26.22 9.42
C ALA A 807 -22.42 -26.19 10.25
N ASP A 808 -22.74 -27.28 10.95
CA ASP A 808 -23.94 -27.36 11.80
C ASP A 808 -23.84 -26.37 12.98
N MET A 809 -22.70 -26.30 13.67
CA MET A 809 -22.51 -25.42 14.83
C MET A 809 -22.32 -23.94 14.44
N ASP A 810 -21.76 -23.65 13.26
CA ASP A 810 -21.72 -22.28 12.73
C ASP A 810 -23.14 -21.78 12.45
N LEU A 811 -24.00 -22.60 11.84
CA LEU A 811 -25.42 -22.28 11.67
C LEU A 811 -26.14 -22.08 13.02
N VAL A 812 -25.84 -22.91 14.03
CA VAL A 812 -26.36 -22.73 15.40
C VAL A 812 -25.96 -21.36 15.97
N ARG A 813 -24.70 -20.94 15.79
CA ARG A 813 -24.20 -19.62 16.23
C ARG A 813 -24.90 -18.48 15.49
N GLU A 814 -25.13 -18.62 14.19
CA GLU A 814 -25.86 -17.64 13.38
C GLU A 814 -27.33 -17.51 13.81
N VAL A 815 -28.00 -18.64 14.07
CA VAL A 815 -29.36 -18.66 14.63
C VAL A 815 -29.41 -17.94 15.96
N ALA A 816 -28.48 -18.25 16.87
CA ALA A 816 -28.40 -17.59 18.17
C ALA A 816 -28.12 -16.08 18.05
N SER A 817 -27.20 -15.67 17.18
CA SER A 817 -26.87 -14.26 16.97
C SER A 817 -28.03 -13.48 16.35
N THR A 818 -28.74 -14.09 15.40
CA THR A 818 -29.93 -13.53 14.74
C THR A 818 -31.10 -13.41 15.72
N GLY A 819 -31.38 -14.46 16.49
CA GLY A 819 -32.40 -14.43 17.54
C GLY A 819 -32.09 -13.40 18.63
N SER A 820 -30.82 -13.28 19.05
CA SER A 820 -30.40 -12.28 20.04
C SER A 820 -30.55 -10.86 19.51
N SER A 821 -30.24 -10.64 18.23
CA SER A 821 -30.48 -9.38 17.53
C SER A 821 -31.97 -9.00 17.49
N LEU A 822 -32.86 -9.94 17.19
CA LEU A 822 -34.32 -9.75 17.26
C LEU A 822 -34.77 -9.37 18.67
N ARG A 823 -34.32 -10.11 19.70
CA ARG A 823 -34.60 -9.80 21.12
C ARG A 823 -34.16 -8.38 21.48
N LYS A 824 -32.94 -8.00 21.10
CA LYS A 824 -32.35 -6.68 21.39
C LYS A 824 -33.12 -5.56 20.70
N ALA A 825 -33.54 -5.74 19.45
CA ALA A 825 -34.36 -4.77 18.72
C ALA A 825 -35.68 -4.48 19.45
N LYS A 826 -36.24 -5.50 20.10
CA LYS A 826 -37.46 -5.41 20.92
C LYS A 826 -37.21 -5.03 22.38
N LYS A 827 -35.96 -4.73 22.75
CA LYS A 827 -35.52 -4.38 24.12
C LYS A 827 -35.86 -5.48 25.15
N LEU A 828 -35.94 -6.73 24.72
CA LEU A 828 -36.18 -7.89 25.58
C LEU A 828 -34.84 -8.43 26.11
N ARG A 829 -34.63 -8.32 27.42
CA ARG A 829 -33.44 -8.85 28.11
C ARG A 829 -33.36 -10.38 28.00
N VAL A 830 -32.18 -10.96 27.82
CA VAL A 830 -32.01 -12.42 27.65
C VAL A 830 -32.54 -13.21 28.85
N ARG A 831 -32.41 -12.69 30.08
CA ARG A 831 -32.92 -13.36 31.29
C ARG A 831 -34.44 -13.54 31.33
N LEU A 832 -35.21 -12.80 30.53
CA LEU A 832 -36.64 -13.03 30.35
C LEU A 832 -36.84 -14.27 29.46
N PRO A 833 -37.41 -15.38 29.96
CA PRO A 833 -37.70 -16.53 29.10
C PRO A 833 -38.77 -16.15 28.06
N LEU A 834 -38.60 -16.63 26.83
CA LEU A 834 -39.60 -16.46 25.77
C LEU A 834 -40.21 -17.81 25.35
N PRO A 835 -41.42 -17.84 24.78
CA PRO A 835 -42.12 -19.09 24.50
C PRO A 835 -41.35 -19.98 23.53
N LYS A 836 -40.99 -19.45 22.36
CA LYS A 836 -40.32 -20.27 21.35
C LYS A 836 -39.53 -19.49 20.32
N LEU A 837 -38.63 -20.21 19.66
CA LEU A 837 -37.96 -19.83 18.43
C LEU A 837 -38.36 -20.82 17.33
N THR A 838 -38.70 -20.32 16.14
CA THR A 838 -38.83 -21.15 14.94
C THR A 838 -37.64 -20.88 14.02
N VAL A 839 -36.98 -21.92 13.55
CA VAL A 839 -35.87 -21.85 12.60
C VAL A 839 -36.29 -22.55 11.33
N ALA A 840 -36.48 -21.77 10.27
CA ALA A 840 -36.87 -22.23 8.95
C ALA A 840 -35.63 -22.29 8.04
N VAL A 841 -35.15 -23.48 7.72
CA VAL A 841 -33.92 -23.74 6.93
C VAL A 841 -34.13 -24.98 6.05
N ASP A 842 -33.41 -25.12 4.94
CA ASP A 842 -33.62 -26.23 3.98
C ASP A 842 -33.41 -27.63 4.58
N SER A 843 -32.61 -27.74 5.65
CA SER A 843 -32.27 -29.02 6.30
C SER A 843 -32.38 -28.93 7.82
N PRO A 844 -33.61 -28.81 8.36
CA PRO A 844 -33.85 -28.52 9.78
C PRO A 844 -33.32 -29.62 10.70
N LEU A 845 -33.35 -30.89 10.25
CA LEU A 845 -32.86 -32.04 11.02
C LEU A 845 -31.37 -31.95 11.40
N ARG A 846 -30.58 -31.10 10.72
CA ARG A 846 -29.17 -30.86 11.08
C ARG A 846 -29.02 -30.12 12.41
N LEU A 847 -30.01 -29.29 12.76
CA LEU A 847 -30.02 -28.50 13.99
C LEU A 847 -30.66 -29.24 15.18
N ASP A 848 -31.31 -30.38 14.92
CA ASP A 848 -32.02 -31.17 15.92
C ASP A 848 -31.17 -31.55 17.14
N PRO A 849 -29.90 -32.00 17.00
CA PRO A 849 -29.04 -32.31 18.15
C PRO A 849 -28.65 -31.09 19.00
N TYR A 850 -28.91 -29.87 18.52
CA TYR A 850 -28.47 -28.62 19.13
C TYR A 850 -29.65 -27.75 19.61
N ARG A 851 -30.89 -28.28 19.61
CA ARG A 851 -32.07 -27.54 20.07
C ARG A 851 -31.89 -26.98 21.47
N ASP A 852 -31.43 -27.78 22.42
CA ASP A 852 -31.21 -27.36 23.80
C ASP A 852 -30.15 -26.27 23.87
N LEU A 853 -29.11 -26.38 23.05
CA LEU A 853 -28.04 -25.39 22.98
C LEU A 853 -28.58 -24.03 22.49
N ILE A 854 -29.42 -24.02 21.46
CA ILE A 854 -30.10 -22.82 20.95
C ILE A 854 -31.09 -22.27 21.99
N ALA A 855 -31.87 -23.17 22.61
CA ALA A 855 -32.89 -22.82 23.59
C ALA A 855 -32.29 -22.12 24.81
N ASP A 856 -31.21 -22.69 25.36
CA ASP A 856 -30.46 -22.12 26.48
C ASP A 856 -29.85 -20.78 26.12
N GLU A 857 -29.26 -20.67 24.93
CA GLU A 857 -28.54 -19.47 24.50
C GLU A 857 -29.47 -18.27 24.33
N LEU A 858 -30.65 -18.51 23.76
CA LEU A 858 -31.66 -17.49 23.56
C LEU A 858 -32.65 -17.38 24.71
N ASN A 859 -32.57 -18.26 25.72
CA ASN A 859 -33.54 -18.41 26.79
C ASN A 859 -34.99 -18.48 26.26
N VAL A 860 -35.24 -19.46 25.41
CA VAL A 860 -36.58 -19.80 24.89
C VAL A 860 -37.03 -21.16 25.43
N ARG A 861 -38.33 -21.37 25.60
CA ARG A 861 -38.85 -22.66 26.12
C ARG A 861 -38.85 -23.77 25.08
N ALA A 862 -38.98 -23.44 23.80
CA ALA A 862 -38.95 -24.40 22.72
C ALA A 862 -38.21 -23.87 21.49
N VAL A 863 -37.57 -24.78 20.74
CA VAL A 863 -37.01 -24.52 19.41
C VAL A 863 -37.72 -25.44 18.42
N GLU A 864 -38.49 -24.84 17.52
CA GLU A 864 -39.17 -25.49 16.41
C GLU A 864 -38.30 -25.37 15.16
N LEU A 865 -38.10 -26.49 14.45
CA LEU A 865 -37.30 -26.55 13.24
C LEU A 865 -38.21 -26.95 12.08
N THR A 866 -38.12 -26.24 10.95
CA THR A 866 -38.98 -26.45 9.78
C THR A 866 -38.21 -26.20 8.47
N ASP A 867 -38.62 -26.86 7.39
CA ASP A 867 -38.13 -26.64 6.02
C ASP A 867 -39.06 -25.72 5.21
N ASP A 868 -40.19 -25.30 5.80
CA ASP A 868 -41.13 -24.38 5.16
C ASP A 868 -40.65 -22.92 5.25
N ILE A 869 -39.58 -22.59 4.52
CA ILE A 869 -39.06 -21.21 4.42
C ILE A 869 -40.09 -20.27 3.81
N ALA A 870 -40.89 -20.77 2.86
CA ALA A 870 -41.90 -19.99 2.15
C ALA A 870 -43.03 -19.48 3.06
N ALA A 871 -43.33 -20.18 4.16
CA ALA A 871 -44.28 -19.71 5.16
C ALA A 871 -43.81 -18.46 5.92
N PHE A 872 -42.49 -18.22 6.02
CA PHE A 872 -41.93 -17.15 6.85
C PHE A 872 -41.22 -16.06 6.05
N GLY A 873 -40.99 -16.25 4.76
CA GLY A 873 -40.38 -15.25 3.90
C GLY A 873 -40.38 -15.60 2.42
N ARG A 874 -39.76 -14.72 1.64
CA ARG A 874 -39.66 -14.83 0.18
C ARG A 874 -38.29 -14.36 -0.29
N PHE A 875 -37.84 -14.89 -1.42
CA PHE A 875 -36.64 -14.38 -2.07
C PHE A 875 -36.97 -13.14 -2.89
N GLU A 876 -36.29 -12.03 -2.61
CA GLU A 876 -36.29 -10.83 -3.43
C GLU A 876 -35.07 -10.83 -4.33
N LEU A 877 -35.31 -10.73 -5.63
CA LEU A 877 -34.28 -10.72 -6.66
C LEU A 877 -33.92 -9.26 -6.97
N THR A 878 -32.63 -8.99 -7.22
CA THR A 878 -32.14 -7.67 -7.66
C THR A 878 -31.16 -7.86 -8.80
N VAL A 879 -31.32 -7.10 -9.89
CA VAL A 879 -30.40 -7.14 -11.03
C VAL A 879 -29.13 -6.35 -10.71
N ASN A 880 -27.96 -6.95 -10.96
CA ASN A 880 -26.67 -6.26 -10.93
C ASN A 880 -26.41 -5.57 -12.27
N ALA A 881 -26.94 -4.35 -12.42
CA ALA A 881 -26.88 -3.61 -13.67
C ALA A 881 -25.44 -3.35 -14.18
N LYS A 882 -24.46 -3.28 -13.27
CA LYS A 882 -23.05 -3.02 -13.63
C LYS A 882 -22.41 -4.22 -14.33
N VAL A 883 -22.75 -5.43 -13.90
CA VAL A 883 -22.22 -6.69 -14.47
C VAL A 883 -23.04 -7.11 -15.68
N ALA A 884 -24.37 -6.97 -15.61
CA ALA A 884 -25.27 -7.39 -16.68
C ALA A 884 -25.28 -6.43 -17.88
N GLY A 885 -24.99 -5.14 -17.65
CA GLY A 885 -25.06 -4.07 -18.66
C GLY A 885 -24.24 -4.30 -19.92
N PRO A 886 -22.94 -4.67 -19.84
CA PRO A 886 -22.10 -4.94 -21.02
C PRO A 886 -22.68 -6.00 -21.97
N ARG A 887 -23.39 -7.01 -21.44
CA ARG A 887 -23.95 -8.10 -22.24
C ARG A 887 -25.40 -7.84 -22.67
N LEU A 888 -26.23 -7.31 -21.77
CA LEU A 888 -27.67 -7.13 -22.00
C LEU A 888 -28.03 -5.79 -22.66
N GLY A 889 -27.11 -4.81 -22.64
CA GLY A 889 -27.33 -3.50 -23.26
C GLY A 889 -28.66 -2.85 -22.83
N LYS A 890 -29.52 -2.53 -23.80
CA LYS A 890 -30.83 -1.89 -23.56
C LYS A 890 -31.83 -2.78 -22.80
N ASP A 891 -31.67 -4.09 -22.86
CA ASP A 891 -32.61 -5.05 -22.25
C ASP A 891 -32.40 -5.15 -20.73
N VAL A 892 -31.31 -4.59 -20.18
CA VAL A 892 -31.06 -4.54 -18.74
C VAL A 892 -32.17 -3.78 -17.99
N GLN A 893 -32.74 -2.73 -18.60
CA GLN A 893 -33.85 -1.97 -18.00
C GLN A 893 -35.15 -2.76 -18.02
N ALA A 894 -35.37 -3.57 -19.06
CA ALA A 894 -36.51 -4.50 -19.11
C ALA A 894 -36.37 -5.59 -18.04
N ALA A 895 -35.17 -6.14 -17.86
CA ALA A 895 -34.85 -7.10 -16.80
C ALA A 895 -35.10 -6.52 -15.40
N ILE A 896 -34.58 -5.32 -15.11
CA ILE A 896 -34.80 -4.63 -13.82
C ILE A 896 -36.30 -4.44 -13.56
N LYS A 897 -37.05 -4.03 -14.58
CA LYS A 897 -38.50 -3.81 -14.46
C LYS A 897 -39.23 -5.13 -14.18
N ALA A 898 -38.93 -6.19 -14.92
CA ALA A 898 -39.52 -7.52 -14.75
C ALA A 898 -39.21 -8.12 -13.36
N VAL A 899 -37.99 -7.94 -12.87
CA VAL A 899 -37.60 -8.34 -11.50
C VAL A 899 -38.40 -7.55 -10.46
N LYS A 900 -38.54 -6.22 -10.61
CA LYS A 900 -39.32 -5.38 -9.70
C LYS A 900 -40.82 -5.67 -9.72
N SER A 901 -41.38 -6.12 -10.85
CA SER A 901 -42.78 -6.52 -10.95
C SER A 901 -43.04 -7.97 -10.50
N GLY A 902 -42.01 -8.72 -10.12
CA GLY A 902 -42.14 -10.13 -9.72
C GLY A 902 -42.38 -11.07 -10.90
N GLU A 903 -42.11 -10.65 -12.13
CA GLU A 903 -42.26 -11.43 -13.37
C GLU A 903 -40.98 -12.18 -13.75
N ALA A 904 -40.07 -12.37 -12.80
CA ALA A 904 -38.79 -13.04 -13.00
C ALA A 904 -38.81 -14.48 -12.47
N VAL A 905 -38.23 -15.41 -13.21
CA VAL A 905 -38.20 -16.85 -12.89
C VAL A 905 -36.76 -17.33 -12.84
N VAL A 906 -36.33 -17.86 -11.69
CA VAL A 906 -35.04 -18.54 -11.57
C VAL A 906 -35.16 -19.92 -12.20
N ASN A 907 -34.34 -20.20 -13.20
CA ASN A 907 -34.29 -21.46 -13.91
C ASN A 907 -33.44 -22.49 -13.12
N THR A 908 -33.58 -23.77 -13.44
CA THR A 908 -32.85 -24.86 -12.79
C THR A 908 -31.34 -24.83 -13.00
N ASP A 909 -30.86 -24.11 -14.02
CA ASP A 909 -29.42 -23.92 -14.31
C ASP A 909 -28.82 -22.71 -13.57
N GLY A 910 -29.60 -22.04 -12.71
CA GLY A 910 -29.16 -20.87 -11.95
C GLY A 910 -29.27 -19.56 -12.73
N THR A 911 -29.79 -19.56 -13.97
CA THR A 911 -30.07 -18.31 -14.69
C THR A 911 -31.41 -17.71 -14.28
N LEU A 912 -31.58 -16.40 -14.44
CA LEU A 912 -32.83 -15.71 -14.14
C LEU A 912 -33.49 -15.19 -15.43
N THR A 913 -34.66 -15.70 -15.77
CA THR A 913 -35.48 -15.17 -16.87
C THR A 913 -36.27 -13.96 -16.37
N ALA A 914 -36.04 -12.77 -16.91
CA ALA A 914 -36.72 -11.54 -16.53
C ALA A 914 -37.12 -10.71 -17.76
N GLY A 915 -38.37 -10.84 -18.19
CA GLY A 915 -38.85 -10.24 -19.44
C GLY A 915 -38.18 -10.87 -20.67
N PRO A 916 -37.62 -10.08 -21.61
CA PRO A 916 -36.91 -10.60 -22.79
C PRO A 916 -35.48 -11.06 -22.49
N ALA A 917 -34.96 -10.82 -21.28
CA ALA A 917 -33.58 -11.08 -20.91
C ALA A 917 -33.43 -12.32 -20.02
N VAL A 918 -32.33 -13.04 -20.21
CA VAL A 918 -31.86 -14.10 -19.30
C VAL A 918 -30.59 -13.61 -18.64
N LEU A 919 -30.58 -13.47 -17.31
CA LEU A 919 -29.43 -13.07 -16.51
C LEU A 919 -28.64 -14.31 -16.07
N GLN A 920 -27.32 -14.20 -16.09
CA GLN A 920 -26.39 -15.18 -15.53
C GLN A 920 -26.34 -15.08 -14.00
N PRO A 921 -25.89 -16.12 -13.27
CA PRO A 921 -25.83 -16.12 -11.80
C PRO A 921 -25.12 -14.89 -11.20
N GLU A 922 -24.07 -14.39 -11.85
CA GLU A 922 -23.28 -13.22 -11.42
C GLU A 922 -23.95 -11.85 -11.73
N GLU A 923 -25.01 -11.86 -12.53
CA GLU A 923 -25.71 -10.66 -13.01
C GLU A 923 -26.96 -10.31 -12.19
N TYR A 924 -27.30 -11.11 -11.19
CA TYR A 924 -28.35 -10.81 -10.21
C TYR A 924 -27.94 -11.29 -8.81
N SER A 925 -28.65 -10.78 -7.81
CA SER A 925 -28.53 -11.25 -6.43
C SER A 925 -29.89 -11.66 -5.91
N SER A 926 -29.96 -12.75 -5.17
CA SER A 926 -31.14 -13.19 -4.43
C SER A 926 -30.95 -12.89 -2.95
N ARG A 927 -31.94 -12.28 -2.31
CA ARG A 927 -31.93 -12.01 -0.87
C ARG A 927 -33.20 -12.57 -0.25
N LEU A 928 -33.06 -13.39 0.78
CA LEU A 928 -34.19 -13.86 1.57
C LEU A 928 -34.70 -12.71 2.45
N VAL A 929 -35.99 -12.40 2.35
CA VAL A 929 -36.66 -11.34 3.11
C VAL A 929 -37.82 -11.94 3.91
N ALA A 930 -37.91 -11.55 5.17
CA ALA A 930 -38.98 -11.96 6.06
C ALA A 930 -40.36 -11.49 5.56
N ALA A 931 -41.37 -12.36 5.65
CA ALA A 931 -42.76 -12.01 5.37
C ALA A 931 -43.32 -11.05 6.42
N ASP A 932 -42.94 -11.25 7.69
CA ASP A 932 -43.16 -10.32 8.79
C ASP A 932 -41.82 -9.96 9.45
N PRO A 933 -41.22 -8.81 9.10
CA PRO A 933 -39.93 -8.39 9.62
C PRO A 933 -39.98 -7.96 11.09
N GLU A 934 -41.16 -7.94 11.73
CA GLU A 934 -41.29 -7.51 13.11
C GLU A 934 -40.61 -8.49 14.09
N TRP A 935 -40.79 -9.79 13.84
CA TRP A 935 -40.30 -10.88 14.69
C TRP A 935 -39.49 -11.92 13.91
N THR A 936 -39.28 -11.70 12.61
CA THR A 936 -38.54 -12.61 11.73
C THR A 936 -37.32 -11.91 11.14
N ALA A 937 -36.19 -12.59 11.13
CA ALA A 937 -34.97 -12.12 10.49
C ALA A 937 -34.33 -13.22 9.64
N ALA A 938 -33.74 -12.81 8.51
CA ALA A 938 -32.99 -13.72 7.66
C ALA A 938 -31.62 -14.04 8.28
N LEU A 939 -31.23 -15.31 8.17
CA LEU A 939 -29.87 -15.75 8.45
C LEU A 939 -28.89 -15.21 7.39
N PRO A 940 -27.59 -15.12 7.71
CA PRO A 940 -26.55 -14.79 6.74
C PRO A 940 -26.63 -15.68 5.49
N ASP A 941 -26.19 -15.13 4.36
CA ASP A 941 -26.12 -15.81 3.05
C ASP A 941 -27.43 -16.44 2.56
N GLY A 942 -28.57 -16.07 3.14
CA GLY A 942 -29.87 -16.63 2.79
C GLY A 942 -30.08 -18.06 3.28
N ALA A 943 -29.32 -18.52 4.29
CA ALA A 943 -29.40 -19.87 4.82
C ALA A 943 -30.78 -20.26 5.42
N GLY A 944 -31.62 -19.27 5.71
CA GLY A 944 -32.98 -19.47 6.22
C GLY A 944 -33.50 -18.26 7.00
N LEU A 945 -34.54 -18.48 7.79
CA LEU A 945 -35.21 -17.45 8.60
C LEU A 945 -35.32 -17.91 10.06
N VAL A 946 -35.19 -16.96 10.96
CA VAL A 946 -35.42 -17.14 12.40
C VAL A 946 -36.62 -16.30 12.79
N VAL A 947 -37.62 -16.93 13.40
CA VAL A 947 -38.83 -16.30 13.91
C VAL A 947 -38.82 -16.42 15.43
N LEU A 948 -38.89 -15.29 16.12
CA LEU A 948 -38.92 -15.25 17.57
C LEU A 948 -40.34 -14.97 18.07
N ASP A 949 -40.89 -15.85 18.91
CA ASP A 949 -42.12 -15.55 19.61
C ASP A 949 -41.82 -14.58 20.78
N GLY A 950 -42.21 -13.33 20.60
CA GLY A 950 -42.04 -12.26 21.57
C GLY A 950 -43.08 -12.21 22.69
N THR A 951 -44.04 -13.13 22.72
CA THR A 951 -45.17 -13.07 23.65
C THR A 951 -44.70 -13.26 25.08
N VAL A 952 -44.86 -12.23 25.91
CA VAL A 952 -44.52 -12.28 27.34
C VAL A 952 -45.79 -12.53 28.15
N THR A 953 -45.97 -13.76 28.64
CA THR A 953 -47.07 -14.08 29.56
C THR A 953 -46.73 -13.62 30.98
N GLU A 954 -47.74 -13.54 31.86
CA GLU A 954 -47.53 -13.13 33.25
C GLU A 954 -46.57 -14.08 33.98
N GLU A 955 -46.57 -15.37 33.65
CA GLU A 955 -45.66 -16.36 34.22
C GLU A 955 -44.22 -16.19 33.74
N LEU A 956 -44.02 -15.91 32.45
CA LEU A 956 -42.69 -15.67 31.90
C LEU A 956 -42.07 -14.39 32.46
N GLU A 957 -42.87 -13.34 32.67
CA GLU A 957 -42.40 -12.12 33.33
C GLU A 957 -42.04 -12.38 34.80
N ALA A 958 -42.83 -13.18 35.53
CA ALA A 958 -42.54 -13.54 36.91
C ALA A 958 -41.24 -14.34 37.04
N GLU A 959 -40.98 -15.28 36.12
CA GLU A 959 -39.73 -16.02 36.07
C GLU A 959 -38.54 -15.14 35.66
N GLY A 960 -38.73 -14.27 34.66
CA GLY A 960 -37.73 -13.30 34.26
C GLY A 960 -37.32 -12.40 35.42
N TRP A 961 -38.29 -11.96 36.22
CA TRP A 961 -38.07 -11.21 37.45
C TRP A 961 -37.31 -12.02 38.51
N ALA A 962 -37.63 -13.30 38.70
CA ALA A 962 -36.88 -14.18 39.60
C ALA A 962 -35.40 -14.32 39.19
N ARG A 963 -35.12 -14.47 37.88
CA ARG A 963 -33.75 -14.53 37.35
C ARG A 963 -32.99 -13.21 37.47
N ASP A 964 -33.68 -12.08 37.38
CA ASP A 964 -33.07 -10.78 37.68
C ASP A 964 -32.67 -10.65 39.15
N LEU A 965 -33.54 -11.10 40.07
CA LEU A 965 -33.21 -11.13 41.50
C LEU A 965 -31.98 -12.00 41.78
N ILE A 966 -31.89 -13.20 41.19
CA ILE A 966 -30.72 -14.09 41.33
C ILE A 966 -29.44 -13.33 40.95
N ARG A 967 -29.41 -12.68 39.78
CA ARG A 967 -28.24 -11.91 39.34
C ARG A 967 -27.88 -10.82 40.35
N GLU A 968 -28.87 -10.04 40.78
CA GLU A 968 -28.63 -8.90 41.68
C GLU A 968 -28.18 -9.33 43.07
N PHE A 969 -28.66 -10.49 43.54
CA PHE A 969 -28.14 -11.12 44.74
C PHE A 969 -26.72 -11.64 44.55
N GLN A 970 -26.38 -12.24 43.41
CA GLN A 970 -25.00 -12.64 43.12
C GLN A 970 -24.06 -11.41 43.05
N GLU A 971 -24.52 -10.29 42.49
CA GLU A 971 -23.79 -9.02 42.52
C GLU A 971 -23.65 -8.46 43.94
N ALA A 972 -24.70 -8.57 44.77
CA ALA A 972 -24.63 -8.22 46.18
C ALA A 972 -23.63 -9.09 46.95
N ARG A 973 -23.65 -10.42 46.74
CA ARG A 973 -22.69 -11.36 47.35
C ARG A 973 -21.25 -10.97 47.04
N ARG A 974 -20.94 -10.66 45.77
CA ARG A 974 -19.61 -10.17 45.38
C ARG A 974 -19.24 -8.86 46.06
N ARG A 975 -20.17 -7.89 46.15
CA ARG A 975 -19.94 -6.61 46.86
C ARG A 975 -19.62 -6.82 48.34
N PHE A 976 -20.19 -7.86 48.94
CA PHE A 976 -19.92 -8.24 50.33
C PHE A 976 -18.73 -9.18 50.51
N GLY A 977 -18.01 -9.53 49.43
CA GLY A 977 -16.83 -10.40 49.50
C GLY A 977 -17.16 -11.88 49.75
N LEU A 978 -18.38 -12.32 49.44
CA LEU A 978 -18.76 -13.74 49.50
C LEU A 978 -18.37 -14.47 48.21
N ASP A 979 -17.88 -15.69 48.34
CA ASP A 979 -17.60 -16.57 47.21
C ASP A 979 -18.90 -17.19 46.67
N ILE A 980 -18.91 -17.58 45.40
CA ILE A 980 -20.11 -18.13 44.74
C ILE A 980 -20.56 -19.47 45.38
N GLY A 981 -19.63 -20.21 45.97
CA GLY A 981 -19.88 -21.47 46.68
C GLY A 981 -20.36 -21.31 48.12
N ASP A 982 -20.38 -20.09 48.66
CA ASP A 982 -20.84 -19.85 50.04
C ASP A 982 -22.34 -20.12 50.18
N ARG A 983 -22.73 -20.77 51.28
CA ARG A 983 -24.14 -20.96 51.66
C ARG A 983 -24.63 -19.78 52.48
N ILE A 984 -25.86 -19.35 52.23
CA ILE A 984 -26.42 -18.15 52.84
C ILE A 984 -27.80 -18.39 53.45
N GLU A 985 -28.17 -17.58 54.45
CA GLU A 985 -29.58 -17.31 54.75
C GLU A 985 -29.95 -15.98 54.12
N LEU A 986 -31.11 -15.92 53.46
CA LEU A 986 -31.57 -14.75 52.72
C LEU A 986 -33.02 -14.42 53.07
N GLU A 987 -33.26 -13.16 53.44
CA GLU A 987 -34.60 -12.62 53.60
C GLU A 987 -34.80 -11.40 52.70
N LEU A 988 -35.90 -11.36 51.95
CA LEU A 988 -36.24 -10.32 51.00
C LEU A 988 -37.64 -9.77 51.30
N ALA A 989 -37.81 -8.45 51.35
CA ALA A 989 -39.12 -7.81 51.50
C ALA A 989 -39.66 -7.35 50.14
N VAL A 990 -40.76 -7.97 49.70
CA VAL A 990 -41.43 -7.67 48.43
C VAL A 990 -42.91 -7.35 48.71
N PRO A 991 -43.32 -6.08 48.61
CA PRO A 991 -44.70 -5.66 48.89
C PRO A 991 -45.73 -6.37 48.01
N ASP A 992 -45.45 -6.46 46.71
CA ASP A 992 -46.33 -7.05 45.71
C ASP A 992 -45.53 -7.94 44.76
N TYR A 993 -46.01 -9.16 44.54
CA TYR A 993 -45.44 -10.09 43.56
C TYR A 993 -45.89 -9.76 42.14
N PRO A 994 -45.10 -10.14 41.11
CA PRO A 994 -45.60 -10.20 39.74
C PRO A 994 -46.86 -11.09 39.65
N ALA A 995 -47.81 -10.72 38.78
CA ALA A 995 -49.12 -11.40 38.69
C ALA A 995 -49.01 -12.92 38.44
N GLY A 996 -48.01 -13.38 37.69
CA GLY A 996 -47.76 -14.79 37.39
C GLY A 996 -46.82 -15.52 38.36
N TRP A 997 -46.60 -14.99 39.56
CA TRP A 997 -45.71 -15.60 40.56
C TRP A 997 -46.18 -16.99 41.01
N ARG A 998 -45.22 -17.92 41.15
CA ARG A 998 -45.43 -19.29 41.66
C ARG A 998 -44.40 -19.58 42.74
N ASP A 999 -44.77 -20.33 43.78
CA ASP A 999 -43.88 -20.62 44.92
C ASP A 999 -42.59 -21.35 44.50
N GLU A 1000 -42.62 -22.15 43.44
CA GLU A 1000 -41.45 -22.81 42.84
C GLU A 1000 -40.36 -21.82 42.37
N LEU A 1001 -40.72 -20.56 42.07
CA LEU A 1001 -39.74 -19.53 41.73
C LEU A 1001 -38.91 -19.11 42.95
N ALA A 1002 -39.46 -19.24 44.16
CA ALA A 1002 -38.68 -19.06 45.38
C ALA A 1002 -37.64 -20.16 45.54
N ASP A 1003 -38.00 -21.41 45.21
CA ASP A 1003 -37.07 -22.55 45.22
C ASP A 1003 -35.96 -22.36 44.18
N LEU A 1004 -36.29 -21.87 42.98
CA LEU A 1004 -35.31 -21.51 41.96
C LEU A 1004 -34.29 -20.49 42.50
N ILE A 1005 -34.77 -19.39 43.09
CA ILE A 1005 -33.91 -18.36 43.68
C ILE A 1005 -33.05 -18.95 44.80
N SER A 1006 -33.64 -19.77 45.67
CA SER A 1006 -32.93 -20.39 46.79
C SER A 1006 -31.81 -21.30 46.32
N ASN A 1007 -32.08 -22.15 45.33
CA ASN A 1007 -31.11 -23.11 44.78
C ASN A 1007 -29.95 -22.41 44.06
N GLU A 1008 -30.25 -21.45 43.18
CA GLU A 1008 -29.26 -20.70 42.42
C GLU A 1008 -28.36 -19.79 43.29
N LEU A 1009 -28.84 -19.44 44.49
CA LEU A 1009 -28.08 -18.67 45.47
C LEU A 1009 -27.44 -19.53 46.56
N LEU A 1010 -27.57 -20.86 46.53
CA LEU A 1010 -27.15 -21.74 47.62
C LEU A 1010 -27.71 -21.30 48.99
N ALA A 1011 -28.91 -20.72 48.98
CA ALA A 1011 -29.57 -20.27 50.18
C ALA A 1011 -30.16 -21.47 50.92
N VAL A 1012 -29.67 -21.73 52.14
CA VAL A 1012 -30.17 -22.82 53.00
C VAL A 1012 -31.50 -22.44 53.67
N HIS A 1013 -31.77 -21.15 53.75
CA HIS A 1013 -33.07 -20.60 54.14
C HIS A 1013 -33.34 -19.35 53.32
N PHE A 1014 -34.41 -19.37 52.53
CA PHE A 1014 -34.87 -18.22 51.76
C PHE A 1014 -36.30 -17.87 52.16
N ARG A 1015 -36.51 -16.63 52.61
CA ARG A 1015 -37.84 -16.13 53.01
C ARG A 1015 -38.16 -14.84 52.29
N ILE A 1016 -39.34 -14.79 51.66
CA ILE A 1016 -39.89 -13.55 51.11
C ILE A 1016 -41.02 -13.07 52.02
N ASP A 1017 -40.88 -11.84 52.54
CA ASP A 1017 -41.88 -11.20 53.39
C ASP A 1017 -42.61 -10.10 52.60
N ARG A 1018 -43.91 -9.93 52.84
CA ARG A 1018 -44.70 -8.85 52.22
C ARG A 1018 -44.66 -7.56 53.03
N ASP A 1019 -44.19 -7.61 54.28
CA ASP A 1019 -44.03 -6.41 55.10
C ASP A 1019 -42.77 -5.64 54.68
N SER A 1020 -42.95 -4.39 54.22
CA SER A 1020 -41.85 -3.49 53.88
C SER A 1020 -40.99 -3.10 55.08
N ASN A 1021 -41.48 -3.34 56.31
CA ASN A 1021 -40.72 -3.15 57.54
C ASN A 1021 -39.98 -4.42 57.91
N LEU A 1022 -39.04 -4.84 57.06
CA LEU A 1022 -38.05 -5.85 57.41
C LEU A 1022 -37.22 -5.28 58.57
N ARG A 1023 -37.69 -5.50 59.81
CA ARG A 1023 -37.14 -4.88 61.02
C ARG A 1023 -35.69 -5.31 61.11
N LEU A 1024 -34.77 -4.34 60.99
CA LEU A 1024 -33.35 -4.47 61.34
C LEU A 1024 -33.24 -4.71 62.85
N GLY A 1025 -33.69 -5.88 63.30
CA GLY A 1025 -33.75 -6.26 64.70
C GLY A 1025 -32.34 -6.52 65.21
N THR A 1026 -31.94 -5.80 66.24
CA THR A 1026 -30.74 -6.04 67.02
C THR A 1026 -30.87 -7.35 67.78
N ARG A 1027 -30.31 -8.44 67.23
CA ARG A 1027 -29.79 -9.59 68.00
C ARG A 1027 -28.94 -10.51 67.13
N ASP A 1028 -27.65 -10.55 67.47
CA ASP A 1028 -26.61 -11.57 67.22
C ASP A 1028 -26.51 -12.23 65.83
N GLY A 1029 -25.48 -11.81 65.07
CA GLY A 1029 -24.96 -12.42 63.84
C GLY A 1029 -24.84 -11.41 62.70
N GLU A 1030 -23.69 -11.36 62.01
CA GLU A 1030 -23.36 -10.41 60.92
C GLU A 1030 -24.32 -10.50 59.71
N TRP A 1031 -25.50 -9.88 59.80
CA TRP A 1031 -26.41 -9.71 58.68
C TRP A 1031 -25.95 -8.55 57.78
N MET A 1032 -25.67 -8.86 56.52
CA MET A 1032 -25.39 -7.90 55.46
C MET A 1032 -26.71 -7.45 54.83
N THR A 1033 -26.88 -6.15 54.63
CA THR A 1033 -28.16 -5.57 54.18
C THR A 1033 -27.98 -4.77 52.90
N GLY A 1034 -29.02 -4.75 52.07
CA GLY A 1034 -29.00 -4.00 50.82
C GLY A 1034 -30.37 -3.94 50.16
N SER A 1035 -30.39 -3.57 48.89
CA SER A 1035 -31.60 -3.58 48.07
C SER A 1035 -31.36 -4.21 46.69
N VAL A 1036 -32.43 -4.82 46.15
CA VAL A 1036 -32.50 -5.43 44.81
C VAL A 1036 -33.83 -5.10 44.13
N GLY A 1037 -33.96 -5.40 42.85
CA GLY A 1037 -35.13 -5.15 42.02
C GLY A 1037 -35.51 -3.68 41.99
N ARG A 1038 -36.75 -3.38 42.42
CA ARG A 1038 -37.30 -2.01 42.47
C ARG A 1038 -36.97 -1.29 43.78
N GLY A 1039 -35.87 -1.66 44.45
CA GLY A 1039 -35.48 -1.15 45.77
C GLY A 1039 -36.01 -1.99 46.93
N TYR A 1040 -36.30 -3.26 46.69
CA TYR A 1040 -36.74 -4.23 47.69
C TYR A 1040 -35.62 -4.47 48.71
N PRO A 1041 -35.84 -4.19 50.01
CA PRO A 1041 -34.81 -4.38 51.02
C PRO A 1041 -34.61 -5.86 51.29
N PHE A 1042 -33.35 -6.26 51.47
CA PHE A 1042 -32.98 -7.61 51.84
C PHE A 1042 -31.96 -7.61 52.98
N ARG A 1043 -31.87 -8.74 53.68
CA ARG A 1043 -30.75 -9.09 54.54
C ARG A 1043 -30.28 -10.50 54.22
N LEU A 1044 -28.96 -10.70 54.18
CA LEU A 1044 -28.35 -12.01 54.02
C LEU A 1044 -27.20 -12.21 55.01
N ARG A 1045 -26.91 -13.45 55.39
CA ARG A 1045 -25.70 -13.81 56.16
C ARG A 1045 -25.10 -15.10 55.63
N ARG A 1046 -23.77 -15.23 55.74
CA ARG A 1046 -23.06 -16.49 55.46
C ARG A 1046 -23.37 -17.51 56.55
N VAL A 1047 -23.48 -18.77 56.16
CA VAL A 1047 -23.64 -19.90 57.08
C VAL A 1047 -22.39 -20.75 57.03
N ASP A 1048 -21.68 -20.86 58.16
CA ASP A 1048 -20.52 -21.75 58.28
C ASP A 1048 -20.98 -23.18 58.52
N HIS A 1049 -20.59 -24.11 57.63
CA HIS A 1049 -20.83 -25.54 57.77
C HIS A 1049 -19.92 -26.18 58.84
N ARG A 1050 -20.03 -25.74 60.09
CA ARG A 1050 -19.49 -26.44 61.27
C ARG A 1050 -20.57 -26.68 62.33
N THR A 1051 -21.77 -27.09 61.94
CA THR A 1051 -22.66 -27.95 62.75
C THR A 1051 -23.94 -28.27 62.00
N THR A 1052 -23.95 -29.37 61.24
CA THR A 1052 -24.98 -30.43 61.26
C THR A 1052 -24.61 -31.51 60.25
#